data_AF-A0A5B9DCZ4-F1
#
_entry.id   AF-A0A5B9DCZ4-F1
#
_cell.length_a   1.000
_cell.length_b   1.000
_cell.length_c   1.000
_cell.angle_alpha   90.00
_cell.angle_beta   90.00
_cell.angle_gamma   90.00
#
_symmetry.space_group_name_H-M   'P 1'
#
loop_
_entity.id
_entity.type
_entity.pdbx_description
1 polymer ?
#
loop_
_entity_poly.entity_id
_entity_poly.type
_entity_poly.pdbx_seq_one_letter_code
_entity_poly.pdbx_strand_id
1 'polypeptide(L)'
;MKKNKSIIFSLVFVIVFSSILTFGVALQKNQNKQFDYSAYEPIDMGPEIRARTMENLPAVSTPDRTIASSEVPSSAAVEPLTYYADGDIVDWYSYDSNTGTITVPFELRGVGNNIEIWVALDLSFPDDRDLPVITDDQVAYMIDEFDTNIYPIDTSYFGTPDFHDGSSAQQGDAYYEETGRSVMLVSNIRDDNYYDQTYPYYIVGFYWGVLEQAFDRNIISIDCMDWENRIGDTALRPNLYEGVVAHEYQHLIHDDYNSNDDTFMNEGCSMYAEPLCGYGVAWGDIEAYLATPDNSLTVWEDQGGINILADYGAALMWAVYLSDHYGGAAFLSYFVQNGVPGITGINQALTYFGYSETFDDVYHDWRIANLIHTDTIGGGKYDYTTFNLDDLEPDKIRIYDINEAFVSDVYGSDFGETSSYLGDPTGVYELGSYGSDYVKFNQIQSEYDPMFSFNGDDGAPAGGRRTTETDFLVTLIAVELISDVPTYTAIETLTLDDATETTTSPFGLAGFVDNGYVLMISSADVGLVDYSFSIEQGSTPSDTVDPVVSITSPINGAIVSDFISIEATATDNIGVSYTQYSIDGGSWTTDSSSPYAWTWDTKSVPNGDHVITVRAYDAAGNYGEDSLTITVDNEVSGDVVYFEETLTGDLLKFEVDYFAIDVQPGMIDAILSWSNNYNLDLYICNSADYTDSVAIGNAGTNPETCSFNVPTAGTYYIAVRMVSRNAKLTSYTVDLGYNIPA
;
A
#
# COMPACT_ATOMS: atom_id res chain seq x y z
N MET A 1 26.09 -58.24 34.77
CA MET A 1 24.81 -57.52 34.58
C MET A 1 25.11 -56.04 34.41
N LYS A 2 24.71 -55.48 33.25
CA LYS A 2 24.34 -54.08 32.91
C LYS A 2 25.16 -52.92 33.54
N LYS A 3 25.62 -51.88 32.82
CA LYS A 3 25.66 -51.50 31.39
C LYS A 3 26.52 -50.21 31.33
N ASN A 4 27.35 -50.08 30.30
CA ASN A 4 28.11 -48.88 29.91
C ASN A 4 27.21 -47.68 29.54
N LYS A 5 27.79 -46.46 29.60
CA LYS A 5 27.88 -45.42 28.53
C LYS A 5 28.33 -44.10 29.20
N SER A 6 29.61 -43.70 29.11
CA SER A 6 30.27 -42.93 28.05
C SER A 6 29.50 -41.69 27.60
N ILE A 7 30.05 -40.53 27.99
CA ILE A 7 29.70 -39.16 27.65
C ILE A 7 30.16 -38.89 26.21
N ILE A 8 29.24 -38.44 25.34
CA ILE A 8 29.53 -37.78 24.07
C ILE A 8 28.68 -36.51 24.08
N PHE A 9 29.34 -35.36 24.10
CA PHE A 9 28.73 -34.06 23.85
C PHE A 9 28.59 -33.91 22.33
N SER A 10 27.37 -33.86 21.83
CA SER A 10 27.05 -33.35 20.49
C SER A 10 26.24 -32.09 20.68
N LEU A 11 26.80 -30.96 20.22
CA LEU A 11 26.10 -29.71 19.96
C LEU A 11 24.89 -30.02 19.07
N VAL A 12 23.68 -29.72 19.55
CA VAL A 12 22.50 -29.58 18.71
C VAL A 12 22.33 -28.09 18.48
N PHE A 13 22.60 -27.67 17.25
CA PHE A 13 22.12 -26.42 16.69
C PHE A 13 20.58 -26.47 16.76
N VAL A 14 19.98 -25.66 17.62
CA VAL A 14 18.53 -25.41 17.57
C VAL A 14 18.34 -24.36 16.49
N ILE A 15 18.04 -24.82 15.28
CA ILE A 15 17.39 -23.98 14.28
C ILE A 15 15.98 -23.77 14.83
N VAL A 16 15.70 -22.56 15.32
CA VAL A 16 14.33 -22.13 15.60
C VAL A 16 13.70 -21.83 14.24
N PHE A 17 13.20 -22.86 13.55
CA PHE A 17 12.10 -22.63 12.62
C PHE A 17 10.90 -22.32 13.51
N SER A 18 10.55 -21.03 13.61
CA SER A 18 9.22 -20.63 14.01
C SER A 18 8.27 -21.26 13.00
N SER A 19 7.63 -22.37 13.37
CA SER A 19 6.46 -22.85 12.69
C SER A 19 5.37 -21.79 12.91
N ILE A 20 5.23 -20.87 11.95
CA ILE A 20 4.00 -20.11 11.78
C ILE A 20 2.92 -21.17 11.56
N LEU A 21 2.19 -21.50 12.63
CA LEU A 21 0.88 -22.09 12.50
C LEU A 21 0.02 -20.99 11.89
N THR A 22 -0.07 -20.98 10.57
CA THR A 22 -1.06 -20.19 9.84
C THR A 22 -2.43 -20.70 10.25
N PHE A 23 -3.03 -20.05 11.26
CA PHE A 23 -4.48 -19.97 11.31
C PHE A 23 -4.88 -19.00 10.21
N GLY A 24 -4.89 -19.47 8.97
CA GLY A 24 -5.55 -18.73 7.90
C GLY A 24 -7.03 -18.67 8.27
N VAL A 25 -7.49 -17.50 8.72
CA VAL A 25 -8.91 -17.20 8.73
C VAL A 25 -9.29 -17.14 7.25
N ALA A 26 -9.86 -18.23 6.75
CA ALA A 26 -10.45 -18.22 5.42
C ALA A 26 -11.71 -17.36 5.47
N LEU A 27 -11.93 -16.54 4.44
CA LEU A 27 -13.16 -15.76 4.23
C LEU A 27 -14.40 -16.57 4.63
N GLN A 28 -15.23 -16.01 5.51
CA GLN A 28 -16.52 -16.62 5.82
C GLN A 28 -17.42 -16.48 4.59
N LYS A 29 -17.50 -17.52 3.76
CA LYS A 29 -18.39 -17.56 2.59
C LYS A 29 -19.85 -17.35 3.01
N ASN A 30 -20.32 -16.12 2.94
CA ASN A 30 -21.73 -15.78 3.09
C ASN A 30 -22.18 -14.86 1.94
N GLN A 31 -22.22 -15.44 0.75
CA GLN A 31 -22.54 -14.82 -0.55
C GLN A 31 -23.97 -14.25 -0.67
N ASN A 32 -24.78 -14.31 0.39
CA ASN A 32 -26.22 -13.98 0.36
C ASN A 32 -26.60 -12.70 1.12
N LYS A 33 -25.63 -11.94 1.65
CA LYS A 33 -25.87 -10.63 2.27
C LYS A 33 -25.57 -9.56 1.21
N GLN A 34 -26.59 -9.15 0.47
CA GLN A 34 -26.52 -8.00 -0.44
C GLN A 34 -27.00 -6.77 0.32
N PHE A 35 -26.20 -5.69 0.34
CA PHE A 35 -26.63 -4.43 0.90
C PHE A 35 -27.70 -3.79 0.00
N ASP A 36 -28.84 -3.43 0.59
CA ASP A 36 -29.90 -2.72 -0.11
C ASP A 36 -29.65 -1.20 -0.02
N TYR A 37 -29.30 -0.61 -1.16
CA TYR A 37 -28.96 0.81 -1.33
C TYR A 37 -30.14 1.68 -1.79
N SER A 38 -31.38 1.16 -1.85
CA SER A 38 -32.51 1.74 -2.61
C SER A 38 -33.02 3.15 -2.19
N ALA A 39 -32.35 3.91 -1.33
CA ALA A 39 -32.79 5.24 -0.90
C ALA A 39 -31.64 6.27 -0.78
N TYR A 40 -30.48 5.86 -0.28
CA TYR A 40 -29.26 6.65 -0.14
C TYR A 40 -28.06 5.70 -0.17
N GLU A 41 -26.98 6.09 -0.84
CA GLU A 41 -25.77 5.29 -0.98
C GLU A 41 -24.79 5.69 0.13
N PRO A 42 -24.48 4.79 1.09
CA PRO A 42 -23.44 5.03 2.08
C PRO A 42 -22.10 5.08 1.34
N ILE A 43 -21.27 6.06 1.70
CA ILE A 43 -19.90 6.19 1.24
C ILE A 43 -18.98 6.22 2.45
N ASP A 44 -17.76 5.72 2.28
CA ASP A 44 -16.66 6.03 3.19
C ASP A 44 -15.98 7.34 2.72
N MET A 45 -15.53 8.13 3.68
CA MET A 45 -14.71 9.33 3.48
C MET A 45 -13.25 9.14 3.93
N GLY A 46 -12.85 7.91 4.28
CA GLY A 46 -11.53 7.49 4.71
C GLY A 46 -10.39 8.21 3.99
N PRO A 47 -10.34 8.26 2.64
CA PRO A 47 -9.24 8.89 1.91
C PRO A 47 -9.11 10.39 2.21
N GLU A 48 -10.22 11.12 2.18
CA GLU A 48 -10.23 12.57 2.35
C GLU A 48 -9.92 13.00 3.78
N ILE A 49 -10.43 12.26 4.77
CA ILE A 49 -10.31 12.64 6.18
C ILE A 49 -8.93 12.29 6.74
N ARG A 50 -8.34 11.17 6.30
CA ARG A 50 -6.99 10.74 6.73
C ARG A 50 -5.88 11.67 6.23
N ALA A 51 -6.08 12.35 5.10
CA ALA A 51 -5.18 13.40 4.62
C ALA A 51 -5.16 14.67 5.52
N ARG A 52 -6.12 14.82 6.45
CA ARG A 52 -6.22 16.03 7.30
C ARG A 52 -5.33 15.91 8.53
N THR A 53 -4.46 16.90 8.73
CA THR A 53 -3.58 17.01 9.91
C THR A 53 -4.21 17.85 11.02
N MET A 54 -3.66 17.76 12.24
CA MET A 54 -4.09 18.54 13.42
C MET A 54 -4.05 20.08 13.25
N GLU A 55 -3.56 20.61 12.13
CA GLU A 55 -3.24 22.04 11.98
C GLU A 55 -4.47 22.98 11.94
N ASN A 56 -5.70 22.46 12.01
CA ASN A 56 -6.93 23.26 12.05
C ASN A 56 -8.02 22.76 13.01
N LEU A 57 -7.68 22.09 14.12
CA LEU A 57 -8.70 21.78 15.13
C LEU A 57 -9.28 23.08 15.71
N PRO A 58 -10.58 23.36 15.55
CA PRO A 58 -11.18 24.58 16.10
C PRO A 58 -11.05 24.57 17.62
N ALA A 59 -10.82 25.77 18.19
CA ALA A 59 -10.83 25.94 19.64
C ALA A 59 -12.15 25.40 20.20
N VAL A 60 -12.05 24.52 21.22
CA VAL A 60 -13.16 23.92 21.98
C VAL A 60 -14.32 24.91 22.08
N SER A 61 -15.35 24.73 21.24
CA SER A 61 -16.62 25.42 21.46
C SER A 61 -17.26 24.75 22.66
N THR A 62 -17.86 25.52 23.58
CA THR A 62 -18.61 24.91 24.69
C THR A 62 -19.85 24.23 24.10
N PRO A 63 -19.96 22.89 24.14
CA PRO A 63 -21.09 22.20 23.54
C PRO A 63 -22.39 22.53 24.28
N ASP A 64 -23.50 22.57 23.55
CA ASP A 64 -24.81 22.80 24.14
C ASP A 64 -25.29 21.55 24.87
N ARG A 65 -25.10 21.52 26.19
CA ARG A 65 -25.56 20.43 27.07
C ARG A 65 -27.03 20.57 27.51
N THR A 66 -27.82 21.45 26.88
CA THR A 66 -29.22 21.68 27.28
C THR A 66 -30.20 20.66 26.70
N ILE A 67 -29.76 19.84 25.75
CA ILE A 67 -30.50 18.68 25.24
C ILE A 67 -30.26 17.52 26.20
N ALA A 68 -31.09 17.44 27.25
CA ALA A 68 -31.14 16.29 28.13
C ALA A 68 -31.95 15.18 27.46
N SER A 69 -31.43 13.95 27.49
CA SER A 69 -32.05 12.72 26.98
C SER A 69 -33.50 12.57 27.46
N SER A 70 -34.45 13.05 26.66
CA SER A 70 -35.85 12.72 26.87
C SER A 70 -36.11 11.39 26.19
N GLU A 71 -36.18 10.34 27.02
CA GLU A 71 -36.69 8.98 26.72
C GLU A 71 -35.67 7.85 26.46
N VAL A 72 -34.64 7.70 27.30
CA VAL A 72 -33.83 6.44 27.35
C VAL A 72 -34.26 5.59 28.55
N PRO A 73 -34.87 4.40 28.36
CA PRO A 73 -35.13 3.46 29.43
C PRO A 73 -33.87 2.64 29.73
N SER A 74 -33.32 2.76 30.94
CA SER A 74 -32.17 1.97 31.38
C SER A 74 -32.45 0.46 31.30
N SER A 75 -31.60 -0.30 30.62
CA SER A 75 -31.53 -1.76 30.75
C SER A 75 -30.41 -2.21 31.70
N ALA A 76 -30.20 -3.52 31.82
CA ALA A 76 -29.75 -4.18 33.05
C ALA A 76 -28.30 -3.89 33.46
N ALA A 77 -28.12 -3.69 34.77
CA ALA A 77 -26.86 -3.39 35.45
C ALA A 77 -25.68 -4.29 35.03
N VAL A 78 -24.72 -3.68 34.34
CA VAL A 78 -23.31 -4.09 34.34
C VAL A 78 -22.66 -3.43 35.57
N GLU A 79 -21.74 -4.13 36.25
CA GLU A 79 -21.04 -3.56 37.41
C GLU A 79 -20.34 -2.25 37.00
N PRO A 80 -20.53 -1.14 37.74
CA PRO A 80 -19.96 0.15 37.37
C PRO A 80 -18.42 0.05 37.32
N LEU A 81 -17.80 0.60 36.26
CA LEU A 81 -16.34 0.62 36.13
C LEU A 81 -15.74 1.56 37.19
N THR A 82 -14.44 1.41 37.40
CA THR A 82 -13.66 2.25 38.30
C THR A 82 -13.57 3.71 37.82
N TYR A 83 -13.82 3.97 36.52
CA TYR A 83 -13.63 5.28 35.88
C TYR A 83 -14.89 5.85 35.19
N TYR A 84 -15.63 5.05 34.41
CA TYR A 84 -16.92 5.45 33.82
C TYR A 84 -18.10 4.62 34.32
N ALA A 85 -19.27 5.23 34.41
CA ALA A 85 -20.55 4.56 34.60
C ALA A 85 -21.42 4.71 33.35
N ASP A 86 -22.31 3.74 33.13
CA ASP A 86 -23.39 3.85 32.14
C ASP A 86 -24.15 5.18 32.33
N GLY A 87 -24.31 5.94 31.23
CA GLY A 87 -24.89 7.29 31.23
C GLY A 87 -23.90 8.44 31.50
N ASP A 88 -22.59 8.17 31.64
CA ASP A 88 -21.58 9.24 31.71
C ASP A 88 -21.51 10.02 30.39
N ILE A 89 -21.29 11.34 30.49
CA ILE A 89 -21.27 12.24 29.34
C ILE A 89 -19.87 12.86 29.19
N VAL A 90 -19.26 12.63 28.02
CA VAL A 90 -17.94 13.13 27.64
C VAL A 90 -18.04 13.85 26.29
N ASP A 91 -17.26 14.92 26.11
CA ASP A 91 -17.23 15.67 24.86
C ASP A 91 -16.17 15.05 23.95
N TRP A 92 -16.54 14.66 22.73
CA TRP A 92 -15.64 14.11 21.72
C TRP A 92 -15.63 14.99 20.46
N TYR A 93 -14.64 14.79 19.59
CA TYR A 93 -14.64 15.45 18.29
C TYR A 93 -15.41 14.60 17.26
N SER A 94 -16.09 15.28 16.36
CA SER A 94 -16.83 14.68 15.24
C SER A 94 -16.60 15.50 13.97
N TYR A 95 -16.82 14.88 12.82
CA TYR A 95 -16.77 15.53 11.51
C TYR A 95 -17.98 16.45 11.27
N ASP A 96 -17.75 17.53 10.51
CA ASP A 96 -18.77 18.45 10.02
C ASP A 96 -18.30 19.04 8.67
N SER A 97 -19.08 18.86 7.59
CA SER A 97 -18.67 19.27 6.24
C SER A 97 -18.55 20.79 6.08
N ASN A 98 -19.27 21.57 6.88
CA ASN A 98 -19.23 23.03 6.83
C ASN A 98 -18.08 23.64 7.64
N THR A 99 -17.68 22.99 8.73
CA THR A 99 -16.71 23.55 9.70
C THR A 99 -15.44 22.72 9.86
N GLY A 100 -15.37 21.54 9.25
CA GLY A 100 -14.27 20.58 9.32
C GLY A 100 -14.35 19.68 10.55
N THR A 101 -14.49 20.27 11.74
CA THR A 101 -14.54 19.51 13.00
C THR A 101 -15.39 20.24 14.04
N ILE A 102 -16.16 19.49 14.81
CA ILE A 102 -16.99 20.00 15.90
C ILE A 102 -16.76 19.21 17.19
N THR A 103 -17.07 19.83 18.32
CA THR A 103 -17.14 19.14 19.62
C THR A 103 -18.58 18.74 19.90
N VAL A 104 -18.82 17.47 20.15
CA VAL A 104 -20.15 16.87 20.37
C VAL A 104 -20.15 16.15 21.72
N PRO A 105 -21.17 16.35 22.57
CA PRO A 105 -21.32 15.57 23.80
C PRO A 105 -21.89 14.18 23.48
N PHE A 106 -21.24 13.14 23.98
CA PHE A 106 -21.70 11.75 23.86
C PHE A 106 -21.97 11.14 25.23
N GLU A 107 -22.99 10.29 25.29
CA GLU A 107 -23.33 9.45 26.44
C GLU A 107 -22.76 8.05 26.23
N LEU A 108 -22.07 7.50 27.23
CA LEU A 108 -21.66 6.10 27.24
C LEU A 108 -22.90 5.22 27.36
N ARG A 109 -23.15 4.36 26.37
CA ARG A 109 -24.35 3.51 26.28
C ARG A 109 -24.06 2.01 26.49
N GLY A 110 -22.79 1.61 26.44
CA GLY A 110 -22.42 0.22 26.69
C GLY A 110 -20.92 -0.01 26.66
N VAL A 111 -20.48 -1.05 27.38
CA VAL A 111 -19.07 -1.44 27.49
C VAL A 111 -18.94 -2.95 27.31
N GLY A 112 -18.08 -3.36 26.38
CA GLY A 112 -17.64 -4.73 26.15
C GLY A 112 -16.30 -5.04 26.80
N ASN A 113 -15.69 -6.14 26.36
CA ASN A 113 -14.33 -6.50 26.75
C ASN A 113 -13.30 -5.65 26.02
N ASN A 114 -13.52 -5.37 24.73
CA ASN A 114 -12.57 -4.65 23.87
C ASN A 114 -13.10 -3.31 23.36
N ILE A 115 -14.38 -2.99 23.56
CA ILE A 115 -15.00 -1.76 23.01
C ILE A 115 -15.91 -1.02 24.00
N GLU A 116 -16.01 0.30 23.82
CA GLU A 116 -16.97 1.20 24.45
C GLU A 116 -17.81 1.87 23.36
N ILE A 117 -19.14 1.86 23.50
CA ILE A 117 -20.03 2.54 22.56
C ILE A 117 -20.59 3.82 23.19
N TRP A 118 -20.27 4.94 22.58
CA TRP A 118 -20.68 6.28 22.97
C TRP A 118 -21.64 6.84 21.92
N VAL A 119 -22.80 7.34 22.35
CA VAL A 119 -23.84 7.86 21.43
C VAL A 119 -24.02 9.36 21.65
N ALA A 120 -24.03 10.13 20.57
CA ALA A 120 -24.22 11.58 20.63
C ALA A 120 -25.58 11.93 21.27
N LEU A 121 -25.61 12.98 22.11
CA LEU A 121 -26.85 13.42 22.77
C LEU A 121 -27.90 14.00 21.80
N ASP A 122 -27.45 14.55 20.67
CA ASP A 122 -28.28 15.14 19.63
C ASP A 122 -28.04 14.39 18.32
N LEU A 123 -29.05 13.63 17.90
CA LEU A 123 -29.06 12.89 16.63
C LEU A 123 -29.93 13.59 15.59
N SER A 124 -30.45 14.79 15.87
CA SER A 124 -31.41 15.46 15.00
C SER A 124 -30.80 15.96 13.69
N PHE A 125 -31.64 15.98 12.66
CA PHE A 125 -31.35 16.69 11.42
C PHE A 125 -31.77 18.17 11.55
N PRO A 126 -31.17 19.08 10.75
CA PRO A 126 -31.57 20.49 10.69
C PRO A 126 -32.94 20.72 10.02
N ASP A 127 -33.56 19.68 9.45
CA ASP A 127 -34.86 19.68 8.77
C ASP A 127 -35.94 18.88 9.52
N ASP A 128 -36.99 18.42 8.83
CA ASP A 128 -38.14 17.71 9.41
C ASP A 128 -38.06 16.18 9.34
N ARG A 129 -36.87 15.62 9.06
CA ARG A 129 -36.63 14.17 9.14
C ARG A 129 -36.81 13.63 10.57
N ASP A 130 -37.19 12.37 10.64
CA ASP A 130 -37.34 11.66 11.91
C ASP A 130 -35.97 11.48 12.58
N LEU A 131 -35.98 11.45 13.92
CA LEU A 131 -34.77 11.20 14.72
C LEU A 131 -34.29 9.75 14.52
N PRO A 132 -32.99 9.54 14.29
CA PRO A 132 -32.40 8.21 14.38
C PRO A 132 -32.69 7.53 15.72
N VAL A 133 -33.00 6.23 15.68
CA VAL A 133 -33.33 5.43 16.86
C VAL A 133 -32.23 4.41 17.11
N ILE A 134 -31.61 4.48 18.30
CA ILE A 134 -30.57 3.56 18.76
C ILE A 134 -31.02 2.93 20.09
N THR A 135 -31.42 1.67 20.04
CA THR A 135 -31.90 0.92 21.22
C THR A 135 -30.74 0.27 22.00
N ASP A 136 -30.92 0.06 23.31
CA ASP A 136 -29.94 -0.62 24.15
C ASP A 136 -29.65 -2.06 23.66
N ASP A 137 -30.68 -2.76 23.16
CA ASP A 137 -30.52 -4.13 22.63
C ASP A 137 -29.59 -4.13 21.40
N GLN A 138 -29.65 -3.10 20.56
CA GLN A 138 -28.78 -2.94 19.39
C GLN A 138 -27.34 -2.56 19.80
N VAL A 139 -27.18 -1.72 20.82
CA VAL A 139 -25.86 -1.40 21.39
C VAL A 139 -25.21 -2.67 21.97
N ALA A 140 -25.96 -3.45 22.75
CA ALA A 140 -25.48 -4.71 23.32
C ALA A 140 -25.13 -5.74 22.24
N TYR A 141 -25.91 -5.81 21.16
CA TYR A 141 -25.62 -6.65 20.01
C TYR A 141 -24.31 -6.23 19.33
N MET A 142 -24.10 -4.94 19.03
CA MET A 142 -22.86 -4.47 18.39
C MET A 142 -21.62 -4.72 19.26
N ILE A 143 -21.75 -4.60 20.59
CA ILE A 143 -20.68 -4.95 21.53
C ILE A 143 -20.33 -6.44 21.43
N ASP A 144 -21.32 -7.33 21.44
CA ASP A 144 -21.12 -8.78 21.32
C ASP A 144 -20.49 -9.12 19.96
N GLU A 145 -20.98 -8.50 18.89
CA GLU A 145 -20.47 -8.69 17.54
C GLU A 145 -19.00 -8.24 17.43
N PHE A 146 -18.67 -7.07 17.97
CA PHE A 146 -17.29 -6.59 17.97
C PHE A 146 -16.37 -7.50 18.79
N ASP A 147 -16.75 -7.85 20.01
CA ASP A 147 -15.92 -8.65 20.91
C ASP A 147 -15.72 -10.10 20.44
N THR A 148 -16.73 -10.69 19.79
CA THR A 148 -16.75 -12.12 19.48
C THR A 148 -16.46 -12.45 18.02
N ASN A 149 -16.62 -11.48 17.11
CA ASN A 149 -16.41 -11.67 15.68
C ASN A 149 -15.35 -10.69 15.13
N ILE A 150 -15.61 -9.39 15.14
CA ILE A 150 -14.78 -8.39 14.43
C ILE A 150 -13.38 -8.29 15.04
N TYR A 151 -13.29 -7.92 16.32
CA TYR A 151 -12.02 -7.73 17.02
C TYR A 151 -11.09 -8.95 16.89
N PRO A 152 -11.51 -10.20 17.22
CA PRO A 152 -10.61 -11.34 17.12
C PRO A 152 -10.22 -11.68 15.68
N ILE A 153 -11.06 -11.42 14.67
CA ILE A 153 -10.73 -11.67 13.27
C ILE A 153 -9.71 -10.64 12.78
N ASP A 154 -10.06 -9.35 12.84
CA ASP A 154 -9.21 -8.27 12.32
C ASP A 154 -7.87 -8.24 13.02
N THR A 155 -7.84 -8.36 14.35
CA THR A 155 -6.57 -8.33 15.09
C THR A 155 -5.69 -9.54 14.84
N SER A 156 -6.29 -10.70 14.53
CA SER A 156 -5.53 -11.90 14.19
C SER A 156 -4.98 -11.88 12.76
N TYR A 157 -5.66 -11.17 11.86
CA TYR A 157 -5.35 -11.14 10.45
C TYR A 157 -4.44 -9.95 10.10
N PHE A 158 -4.87 -8.73 10.40
CA PHE A 158 -4.15 -7.51 10.02
C PHE A 158 -3.10 -7.11 11.05
N GLY A 159 -3.38 -7.29 12.34
CA GLY A 159 -2.44 -6.95 13.42
C GLY A 159 -3.18 -6.41 14.65
N THR A 160 -2.50 -6.37 15.79
CA THR A 160 -3.07 -5.74 16.99
C THR A 160 -2.77 -4.24 16.96
N PRO A 161 -3.76 -3.36 17.17
CA PRO A 161 -3.51 -1.93 17.20
C PRO A 161 -2.67 -1.54 18.41
N ASP A 162 -2.04 -0.38 18.34
CA ASP A 162 -1.25 0.18 19.42
C ASP A 162 -2.12 0.43 20.67
N PHE A 163 -1.47 0.37 21.83
CA PHE A 163 -2.17 0.48 23.10
C PHE A 163 -2.40 1.94 23.47
N HIS A 164 -3.67 2.34 23.50
CA HIS A 164 -4.12 3.70 23.79
C HIS A 164 -5.15 3.71 24.91
N ASP A 165 -4.77 4.25 26.07
CA ASP A 165 -5.56 4.24 27.31
C ASP A 165 -6.03 5.63 27.76
N GLY A 166 -5.78 6.67 26.99
CA GLY A 166 -6.15 8.05 27.28
C GLY A 166 -5.25 8.75 28.29
N SER A 167 -4.19 8.10 28.79
CA SER A 167 -3.28 8.70 29.77
C SER A 167 -2.44 9.85 29.21
N SER A 168 -2.29 9.91 27.89
CA SER A 168 -1.58 10.95 27.14
C SER A 168 -2.52 11.87 26.35
N ALA A 169 -3.83 11.83 26.63
CA ALA A 169 -4.83 12.63 25.94
C ALA A 169 -4.50 14.14 25.99
N GLN A 170 -4.47 14.79 24.83
CA GLN A 170 -4.23 16.23 24.73
C GLN A 170 -5.39 17.04 25.33
N GLN A 171 -6.59 16.45 25.32
CA GLN A 171 -7.82 17.04 25.83
C GLN A 171 -8.00 16.90 27.36
N GLY A 172 -7.02 16.29 28.06
CA GLY A 172 -6.96 16.15 29.52
C GLY A 172 -7.39 14.78 30.03
N ASP A 173 -7.33 14.59 31.34
CA ASP A 173 -7.41 13.25 31.96
C ASP A 173 -8.76 12.54 31.77
N ALA A 174 -9.81 13.24 31.32
CA ALA A 174 -11.18 12.73 31.23
C ALA A 174 -11.38 11.53 30.30
N TYR A 175 -10.38 11.15 29.49
CA TYR A 175 -10.43 10.06 28.51
C TYR A 175 -9.70 8.78 28.96
N TYR A 176 -9.07 8.83 30.14
CA TYR A 176 -8.29 7.71 30.67
C TYR A 176 -9.16 6.48 30.97
N GLU A 177 -8.83 5.32 30.44
CA GLU A 177 -9.46 4.04 30.78
C GLU A 177 -8.41 2.93 30.85
N GLU A 178 -8.29 2.28 32.00
CA GLU A 178 -7.14 1.43 32.35
C GLU A 178 -6.93 0.19 31.46
N THR A 179 -7.94 -0.22 30.71
CA THR A 179 -7.87 -1.39 29.83
C THR A 179 -7.61 -1.03 28.36
N GLY A 180 -7.70 0.25 27.99
CA GLY A 180 -7.43 0.72 26.63
C GLY A 180 -8.43 0.18 25.60
N ARG A 181 -9.71 0.04 25.98
CA ARG A 181 -10.75 -0.37 25.03
C ARG A 181 -10.86 0.61 23.87
N SER A 182 -11.13 0.06 22.69
CA SER A 182 -11.51 0.84 21.52
C SER A 182 -12.81 1.61 21.79
N VAL A 183 -12.97 2.75 21.14
CA VAL A 183 -14.09 3.66 21.30
C VAL A 183 -14.84 3.74 19.96
N MET A 184 -16.14 3.43 20.00
CA MET A 184 -17.04 3.69 18.88
C MET A 184 -17.89 4.91 19.20
N LEU A 185 -17.73 5.97 18.40
CA LEU A 185 -18.53 7.18 18.46
C LEU A 185 -19.69 7.07 17.46
N VAL A 186 -20.90 6.89 17.96
CA VAL A 186 -22.11 6.83 17.14
C VAL A 186 -22.81 8.19 17.14
N SER A 187 -22.94 8.81 15.97
CA SER A 187 -23.56 10.14 15.83
C SER A 187 -24.30 10.28 14.51
N ASN A 188 -25.09 11.34 14.35
CA ASN A 188 -25.57 11.74 13.04
C ASN A 188 -24.48 12.64 12.43
N ILE A 189 -23.60 12.03 11.62
CA ILE A 189 -22.41 12.69 11.08
C ILE A 189 -22.86 13.86 10.23
N ARG A 190 -22.25 15.04 10.44
CA ARG A 190 -22.70 16.27 9.79
C ARG A 190 -22.11 16.43 8.39
N ASP A 191 -22.44 15.50 7.50
CA ASP A 191 -22.07 15.52 6.09
C ASP A 191 -23.05 16.34 5.22
N ASP A 192 -22.90 16.28 3.90
CA ASP A 192 -23.77 17.00 2.99
C ASP A 192 -25.22 16.49 3.01
N ASN A 193 -25.47 15.20 3.25
CA ASN A 193 -26.81 14.65 3.43
C ASN A 193 -27.46 15.13 4.74
N TYR A 194 -26.68 15.27 5.81
CA TYR A 194 -27.14 15.85 7.06
C TYR A 194 -27.72 17.25 6.82
N TYR A 195 -27.13 18.07 5.96
CA TYR A 195 -27.65 19.41 5.65
C TYR A 195 -28.68 19.45 4.51
N ASP A 196 -28.63 18.49 3.58
CA ASP A 196 -29.51 18.42 2.42
C ASP A 196 -29.96 16.97 2.16
N GLN A 197 -31.20 16.65 2.55
CA GLN A 197 -31.82 15.34 2.31
C GLN A 197 -31.88 14.91 0.84
N THR A 198 -31.64 15.83 -0.12
CA THR A 198 -31.62 15.52 -1.55
C THR A 198 -30.25 15.10 -2.05
N TYR A 199 -29.21 15.26 -1.23
CA TYR A 199 -27.88 14.77 -1.54
C TYR A 199 -27.86 13.24 -1.43
N PRO A 200 -27.43 12.51 -2.48
CA PRO A 200 -27.65 11.07 -2.58
C PRO A 200 -26.71 10.22 -1.71
N TYR A 201 -25.58 10.79 -1.28
CA TYR A 201 -24.54 10.08 -0.53
C TYR A 201 -24.44 10.55 0.92
N TYR A 202 -24.05 9.66 1.84
CA TYR A 202 -23.76 10.04 3.22
C TYR A 202 -22.58 9.23 3.75
N ILE A 203 -21.85 9.78 4.71
CA ILE A 203 -20.72 9.13 5.35
C ILE A 203 -21.27 8.09 6.32
N VAL A 204 -20.96 6.81 6.11
CA VAL A 204 -21.48 5.75 6.99
C VAL A 204 -20.59 5.48 8.20
N GLY A 205 -19.30 5.75 8.06
CA GLY A 205 -18.28 5.60 9.09
C GLY A 205 -17.00 6.32 8.67
N PHE A 206 -16.06 6.46 9.61
CA PHE A 206 -14.68 6.79 9.31
C PHE A 206 -13.75 6.48 10.49
N TYR A 207 -12.50 6.12 10.16
CA TYR A 207 -11.33 6.26 11.02
C TYR A 207 -10.58 7.56 10.73
N TRP A 208 -10.10 8.22 11.78
CA TRP A 208 -9.29 9.43 11.63
C TRP A 208 -8.22 9.49 12.73
N GLY A 209 -6.95 9.26 12.38
CA GLY A 209 -5.83 9.23 13.33
C GLY A 209 -5.62 10.54 14.13
N VAL A 210 -6.23 11.65 13.72
CA VAL A 210 -6.29 12.87 14.54
C VAL A 210 -7.07 12.66 15.83
N LEU A 211 -8.13 11.85 15.82
CA LEU A 211 -8.90 11.53 17.02
C LEU A 211 -8.05 10.73 18.00
N GLU A 212 -7.34 9.71 17.50
CA GLU A 212 -6.43 8.94 18.32
C GLU A 212 -5.32 9.80 18.92
N GLN A 213 -4.68 10.67 18.14
CA GLN A 213 -3.69 11.62 18.66
C GLN A 213 -4.25 12.62 19.68
N ALA A 214 -5.50 13.07 19.50
CA ALA A 214 -6.12 14.06 20.37
C ALA A 214 -6.53 13.47 21.73
N PHE A 215 -7.04 12.24 21.71
CA PHE A 215 -7.63 11.59 22.88
C PHE A 215 -6.79 10.47 23.46
N ASP A 216 -5.72 10.05 22.77
CA ASP A 216 -4.91 8.89 23.11
C ASP A 216 -5.79 7.63 23.29
N ARG A 217 -6.71 7.41 22.35
CA ARG A 217 -7.69 6.30 22.35
C ARG A 217 -7.90 5.78 20.93
N ASN A 218 -8.02 4.47 20.77
CA ASN A 218 -8.36 3.81 19.51
C ASN A 218 -9.82 4.13 19.15
N ILE A 219 -10.06 5.06 18.22
CA ILE A 219 -11.41 5.61 17.95
C ILE A 219 -11.84 5.34 16.50
N ILE A 220 -13.05 4.81 16.35
CA ILE A 220 -13.81 4.79 15.10
C ILE A 220 -15.12 5.57 15.25
N SER A 221 -15.55 6.23 14.18
CA SER A 221 -16.81 6.99 14.15
C SER A 221 -17.81 6.33 13.21
N ILE A 222 -19.06 6.22 13.62
CA ILE A 222 -20.12 5.55 12.88
C ILE A 222 -21.34 6.46 12.80
N ASP A 223 -21.91 6.59 11.60
CA ASP A 223 -23.15 7.32 11.40
C ASP A 223 -24.37 6.53 11.92
N CYS A 224 -25.48 7.20 12.20
CA CYS A 224 -26.68 6.57 12.73
C CYS A 224 -27.94 6.76 11.89
N MET A 225 -27.87 7.40 10.72
CA MET A 225 -29.03 7.84 9.92
C MET A 225 -30.08 6.74 9.74
N ASP A 226 -29.68 5.49 9.50
CA ASP A 226 -30.59 4.35 9.33
C ASP A 226 -30.26 3.17 10.26
N TRP A 227 -29.71 3.47 11.44
CA TRP A 227 -29.27 2.49 12.46
C TRP A 227 -30.31 1.40 12.73
N GLU A 228 -31.55 1.80 13.00
CA GLU A 228 -32.63 0.89 13.40
C GLU A 228 -32.89 -0.23 12.37
N ASN A 229 -32.74 0.09 11.09
CA ASN A 229 -33.12 -0.80 10.00
C ASN A 229 -31.96 -1.62 9.43
N ARG A 230 -30.72 -1.36 9.88
CA ARG A 230 -29.52 -1.95 9.27
C ARG A 230 -28.61 -2.74 10.20
N ILE A 231 -28.83 -2.67 11.50
CA ILE A 231 -28.07 -3.45 12.48
C ILE A 231 -28.74 -4.81 12.76
N GLY A 232 -27.96 -5.88 12.67
CA GLY A 232 -28.38 -7.24 12.98
C GLY A 232 -28.91 -8.01 11.77
N ASP A 233 -28.73 -9.33 11.80
CA ASP A 233 -29.21 -10.27 10.76
C ASP A 233 -30.71 -10.21 10.46
N THR A 234 -31.51 -9.73 11.41
CA THR A 234 -32.97 -9.65 11.28
C THR A 234 -33.49 -8.26 10.91
N ALA A 235 -32.59 -7.30 10.67
CA ALA A 235 -32.97 -5.96 10.26
C ALA A 235 -33.65 -5.96 8.89
N LEU A 236 -34.30 -4.84 8.53
CA LEU A 236 -34.93 -4.70 7.22
C LEU A 236 -33.91 -4.73 6.08
N ARG A 237 -32.71 -4.17 6.32
CA ARG A 237 -31.58 -4.06 5.40
C ARG A 237 -30.28 -4.41 6.13
N PRO A 238 -30.08 -5.69 6.47
CA PRO A 238 -29.21 -6.10 7.57
C PRO A 238 -27.71 -5.97 7.28
N ASN A 239 -26.91 -5.92 8.36
CA ASN A 239 -25.45 -6.04 8.42
C ASN A 239 -24.60 -4.87 7.92
N LEU A 240 -25.18 -3.71 7.60
CA LEU A 240 -24.37 -2.59 7.09
C LEU A 240 -23.37 -2.11 8.15
N TYR A 241 -23.85 -1.86 9.37
CA TYR A 241 -23.02 -1.24 10.40
C TYR A 241 -21.96 -2.20 10.95
N GLU A 242 -22.22 -3.50 10.96
CA GLU A 242 -21.23 -4.49 11.33
C GLU A 242 -20.08 -4.55 10.32
N GLY A 243 -20.41 -4.51 9.01
CA GLY A 243 -19.41 -4.39 7.94
C GLY A 243 -18.58 -3.12 8.08
N VAL A 244 -19.24 -1.98 8.23
CA VAL A 244 -18.56 -0.68 8.40
C VAL A 244 -17.67 -0.68 9.65
N VAL A 245 -18.10 -1.29 10.76
CA VAL A 245 -17.25 -1.37 11.95
C VAL A 245 -15.99 -2.21 11.71
N ALA A 246 -16.08 -3.32 10.97
CA ALA A 246 -14.90 -4.09 10.56
C ALA A 246 -13.99 -3.28 9.61
N HIS A 247 -14.59 -2.55 8.66
CA HIS A 247 -13.90 -1.67 7.73
C HIS A 247 -13.11 -0.57 8.47
N GLU A 248 -13.76 0.23 9.31
CA GLU A 248 -13.10 1.32 10.03
C GLU A 248 -12.08 0.82 11.06
N TYR A 249 -12.34 -0.34 11.65
CA TYR A 249 -11.40 -0.94 12.58
C TYR A 249 -10.16 -1.48 11.85
N GLN A 250 -10.30 -1.97 10.61
CA GLN A 250 -9.16 -2.29 9.76
C GLN A 250 -8.34 -1.03 9.45
N HIS A 251 -8.97 0.10 9.07
CA HIS A 251 -8.26 1.36 8.85
C HIS A 251 -7.42 1.78 10.06
N LEU A 252 -7.96 1.63 11.27
CA LEU A 252 -7.24 1.90 12.51
C LEU A 252 -6.00 1.02 12.65
N ILE A 253 -6.15 -0.29 12.49
CA ILE A 253 -5.01 -1.23 12.52
C ILE A 253 -4.02 -0.91 11.39
N HIS A 254 -4.52 -0.54 10.21
CA HIS A 254 -3.70 -0.21 9.06
C HIS A 254 -2.77 0.97 9.37
N ASP A 255 -3.29 2.02 10.00
CA ASP A 255 -2.52 3.22 10.33
C ASP A 255 -1.31 2.92 11.23
N ASP A 256 -1.45 1.98 12.18
CA ASP A 256 -0.36 1.58 13.08
C ASP A 256 0.81 0.87 12.38
N TYR A 257 0.53 0.14 11.30
CA TYR A 257 1.56 -0.66 10.59
C TYR A 257 2.02 0.00 9.29
N ASN A 258 1.14 0.69 8.56
CA ASN A 258 1.37 1.24 7.24
C ASN A 258 0.62 2.58 7.03
N SER A 259 0.87 3.56 7.91
CA SER A 259 0.20 4.88 7.93
C SER A 259 0.29 5.72 6.65
N ASN A 260 1.18 5.38 5.72
CA ASN A 260 1.42 6.13 4.48
C ASN A 260 1.15 5.28 3.24
N ASP A 261 0.24 4.31 3.35
CA ASP A 261 -0.14 3.46 2.23
C ASP A 261 -0.82 4.23 1.09
N ASP A 262 -0.71 3.68 -0.12
CA ASP A 262 -1.48 4.19 -1.27
C ASP A 262 -2.96 3.89 -1.03
N THR A 263 -3.83 4.85 -1.35
CA THR A 263 -5.27 4.79 -1.04
C THR A 263 -5.92 3.47 -1.46
N PHE A 264 -5.61 2.96 -2.65
CA PHE A 264 -6.23 1.74 -3.18
C PHE A 264 -5.93 0.48 -2.37
N MET A 265 -4.73 0.38 -1.78
CA MET A 265 -4.39 -0.74 -0.92
C MET A 265 -4.95 -0.56 0.49
N ASN A 266 -5.00 0.70 0.95
CA ASN A 266 -5.59 1.00 2.23
C ASN A 266 -7.09 0.68 2.25
N GLU A 267 -7.84 1.24 1.30
CA GLU A 267 -9.26 0.94 1.11
C GLU A 267 -9.49 -0.53 0.75
N GLY A 268 -8.65 -1.11 -0.12
CA GLY A 268 -8.78 -2.52 -0.50
C GLY A 268 -8.65 -3.47 0.69
N CYS A 269 -7.75 -3.20 1.64
CA CYS A 269 -7.63 -3.99 2.86
C CYS A 269 -8.84 -3.83 3.79
N SER A 270 -9.36 -2.61 3.95
CA SER A 270 -10.54 -2.35 4.78
C SER A 270 -11.82 -2.94 4.19
N MET A 271 -12.01 -2.82 2.89
CA MET A 271 -13.10 -3.48 2.18
C MET A 271 -12.97 -5.01 2.23
N TYR A 272 -11.76 -5.55 2.28
CA TYR A 272 -11.55 -6.99 2.47
C TYR A 272 -11.89 -7.46 3.89
N ALA A 273 -11.80 -6.58 4.91
CA ALA A 273 -12.18 -6.92 6.29
C ALA A 273 -13.66 -7.26 6.44
N GLU A 274 -14.54 -6.62 5.64
CA GLU A 274 -15.98 -6.86 5.65
C GLU A 274 -16.36 -8.32 5.34
N PRO A 275 -15.97 -8.90 4.17
CA PRO A 275 -16.24 -10.30 3.89
C PRO A 275 -15.37 -11.23 4.75
N LEU A 276 -14.19 -10.81 5.21
CA LEU A 276 -13.36 -11.59 6.13
C LEU A 276 -14.09 -11.84 7.46
N CYS A 277 -14.79 -10.83 7.98
CA CYS A 277 -15.66 -10.91 9.15
C CYS A 277 -17.05 -11.51 8.86
N GLY A 278 -17.39 -11.77 7.59
CA GLY A 278 -18.60 -12.49 7.18
C GLY A 278 -19.81 -11.62 6.83
N TYR A 279 -19.62 -10.34 6.56
CA TYR A 279 -20.69 -9.39 6.25
C TYR A 279 -21.07 -9.29 4.77
N GLY A 280 -20.30 -9.92 3.88
CA GLY A 280 -20.55 -9.94 2.44
C GLY A 280 -19.62 -8.99 1.69
N VAL A 281 -19.87 -8.81 0.40
CA VAL A 281 -19.13 -7.88 -0.47
C VAL A 281 -20.07 -6.78 -0.96
N ALA A 282 -19.54 -5.59 -1.15
CA ALA A 282 -20.26 -4.44 -1.69
C ALA A 282 -20.50 -4.60 -3.20
N TRP A 283 -21.52 -5.38 -3.57
CA TRP A 283 -21.85 -5.64 -4.97
C TRP A 283 -22.15 -4.38 -5.78
N GLY A 284 -22.71 -3.33 -5.15
CA GLY A 284 -22.94 -2.05 -5.81
C GLY A 284 -21.64 -1.41 -6.31
N ASP A 285 -20.57 -1.49 -5.51
CA ASP A 285 -19.27 -0.94 -5.82
C ASP A 285 -18.57 -1.76 -6.92
N ILE A 286 -18.66 -3.10 -6.82
CA ILE A 286 -18.19 -4.03 -7.87
C ILE A 286 -18.91 -3.74 -9.20
N GLU A 287 -20.23 -3.59 -9.18
CA GLU A 287 -21.02 -3.24 -10.36
C GLU A 287 -20.63 -1.87 -10.93
N ALA A 288 -20.40 -0.87 -10.07
CA ALA A 288 -19.95 0.44 -10.48
C ALA A 288 -18.61 0.34 -11.22
N TYR A 289 -17.62 -0.35 -10.65
CA TYR A 289 -16.32 -0.53 -11.29
C TYR A 289 -16.39 -1.30 -12.61
N LEU A 290 -17.12 -2.43 -12.67
CA LEU A 290 -17.27 -3.18 -13.92
C LEU A 290 -17.97 -2.34 -15.01
N ALA A 291 -18.89 -1.46 -14.61
CA ALA A 291 -19.56 -0.52 -15.51
C ALA A 291 -18.69 0.68 -15.89
N THR A 292 -17.59 0.93 -15.18
CA THR A 292 -16.61 2.00 -15.44
C THR A 292 -15.17 1.50 -15.22
N PRO A 293 -14.69 0.52 -16.01
CA PRO A 293 -13.34 -0.03 -15.84
C PRO A 293 -12.25 0.99 -16.21
N ASP A 294 -12.66 2.09 -16.87
CA ASP A 294 -11.88 3.29 -17.13
C ASP A 294 -11.41 3.98 -15.85
N ASN A 295 -12.07 3.72 -14.71
CA ASN A 295 -11.62 4.21 -13.41
C ASN A 295 -10.28 3.56 -13.03
N SER A 296 -9.33 4.39 -12.64
CA SER A 296 -8.00 3.91 -12.27
C SER A 296 -8.04 3.11 -10.96
N LEU A 297 -7.26 2.03 -10.91
CA LEU A 297 -6.99 1.34 -9.64
C LEU A 297 -6.08 2.16 -8.72
N THR A 298 -5.15 2.94 -9.26
CA THR A 298 -4.04 3.56 -8.49
C THR A 298 -4.17 5.07 -8.32
N VAL A 299 -5.03 5.71 -9.11
CA VAL A 299 -5.28 7.15 -9.09
C VAL A 299 -6.71 7.36 -8.61
N TRP A 300 -6.87 7.46 -7.29
CA TRP A 300 -8.17 7.63 -6.64
C TRP A 300 -8.92 8.87 -7.17
N GLU A 301 -10.21 8.73 -7.48
CA GLU A 301 -11.06 9.77 -8.06
C GLU A 301 -10.55 10.37 -9.39
N ASP A 302 -9.80 9.62 -10.19
CA ASP A 302 -9.31 10.12 -11.50
C ASP A 302 -10.45 10.49 -12.46
N GLN A 303 -11.58 9.76 -12.38
CA GLN A 303 -12.82 10.06 -13.10
C GLN A 303 -13.77 11.01 -12.34
N GLY A 304 -13.29 11.59 -11.23
CA GLY A 304 -14.00 12.51 -10.34
C GLY A 304 -14.93 11.81 -9.34
N GLY A 305 -15.30 12.50 -8.25
CA GLY A 305 -16.11 11.95 -7.17
C GLY A 305 -17.51 11.43 -7.55
N ILE A 306 -17.97 11.63 -8.79
CA ILE A 306 -19.17 10.96 -9.32
C ILE A 306 -18.97 9.44 -9.49
N ASN A 307 -17.72 8.98 -9.59
CA ASN A 307 -17.32 7.59 -9.77
C ASN A 307 -16.66 6.98 -8.53
N ILE A 308 -16.78 7.60 -7.36
CA ILE A 308 -16.11 7.13 -6.14
C ILE A 308 -16.41 5.66 -5.78
N LEU A 309 -17.62 5.17 -6.09
CA LEU A 309 -17.97 3.75 -5.86
C LEU A 309 -17.15 2.79 -6.73
N ALA A 310 -16.71 3.23 -7.91
CA ALA A 310 -15.84 2.44 -8.79
C ALA A 310 -14.42 2.33 -8.21
N ASP A 311 -13.91 3.35 -7.52
CA ASP A 311 -12.63 3.28 -6.80
C ASP A 311 -12.67 2.20 -5.71
N TYR A 312 -13.73 2.21 -4.88
CA TYR A 312 -13.97 1.17 -3.88
C TYR A 312 -14.15 -0.21 -4.51
N GLY A 313 -14.94 -0.32 -5.58
CA GLY A 313 -15.13 -1.58 -6.31
C GLY A 313 -13.83 -2.16 -6.83
N ALA A 314 -12.97 -1.34 -7.44
CA ALA A 314 -11.66 -1.73 -7.93
C ALA A 314 -10.77 -2.22 -6.78
N ALA A 315 -10.70 -1.46 -5.68
CA ALA A 315 -9.88 -1.77 -4.51
C ALA A 315 -10.28 -3.10 -3.85
N LEU A 316 -11.58 -3.34 -3.64
CA LEU A 316 -12.10 -4.60 -3.11
C LEU A 316 -11.76 -5.78 -4.02
N MET A 317 -12.08 -5.66 -5.31
CA MET A 317 -11.81 -6.74 -6.28
C MET A 317 -10.32 -7.05 -6.37
N TRP A 318 -9.47 -6.03 -6.33
CA TRP A 318 -8.02 -6.17 -6.32
C TRP A 318 -7.51 -6.90 -5.08
N ALA A 319 -7.93 -6.48 -3.88
CA ALA A 319 -7.53 -7.12 -2.63
C ALA A 319 -7.99 -8.58 -2.55
N VAL A 320 -9.21 -8.87 -3.01
CA VAL A 320 -9.72 -10.24 -3.12
C VAL A 320 -8.91 -11.07 -4.10
N TYR A 321 -8.59 -10.53 -5.28
CA TYR A 321 -7.78 -11.24 -6.29
C TYR A 321 -6.38 -11.57 -5.78
N LEU A 322 -5.73 -10.62 -5.11
CA LEU A 322 -4.44 -10.86 -4.45
C LEU A 322 -4.55 -12.02 -3.45
N SER A 323 -5.55 -11.99 -2.57
CA SER A 323 -5.76 -13.05 -1.58
C SER A 323 -6.09 -14.41 -2.21
N ASP A 324 -6.89 -14.44 -3.27
CA ASP A 324 -7.31 -15.69 -3.94
C ASP A 324 -6.14 -16.41 -4.63
N HIS A 325 -5.22 -15.66 -5.25
CA HIS A 325 -4.18 -16.22 -6.13
C HIS A 325 -2.77 -16.18 -5.54
N TYR A 326 -2.49 -15.24 -4.65
CA TYR A 326 -1.15 -14.98 -4.14
C TYR A 326 -1.13 -15.09 -2.62
N GLY A 327 -0.46 -16.12 -2.08
CA GLY A 327 -0.23 -16.26 -0.64
C GLY A 327 -1.46 -16.53 0.24
N GLY A 328 -2.68 -16.49 -0.32
CA GLY A 328 -3.91 -16.74 0.44
C GLY A 328 -4.22 -15.60 1.43
N ALA A 329 -4.96 -15.97 2.48
CA ALA A 329 -5.18 -15.16 3.68
C ALA A 329 -3.90 -14.57 4.33
N ALA A 330 -2.70 -15.04 3.99
CA ALA A 330 -1.48 -14.50 4.55
C ALA A 330 -0.93 -13.28 3.78
N PHE A 331 -1.39 -13.04 2.55
CA PHE A 331 -0.79 -12.03 1.68
C PHE A 331 -1.07 -10.61 2.15
N LEU A 332 -2.35 -10.26 2.32
CA LEU A 332 -2.74 -8.92 2.80
C LEU A 332 -2.25 -8.68 4.23
N SER A 333 -2.28 -9.71 5.08
CA SER A 333 -1.70 -9.70 6.42
C SER A 333 -0.20 -9.30 6.40
N TYR A 334 0.60 -9.94 5.53
CA TYR A 334 2.00 -9.60 5.37
C TYR A 334 2.19 -8.20 4.80
N PHE A 335 1.41 -7.83 3.78
CA PHE A 335 1.50 -6.52 3.14
C PHE A 335 1.32 -5.40 4.15
N VAL A 336 0.23 -5.43 4.94
CA VAL A 336 -0.05 -4.43 5.98
C VAL A 336 1.07 -4.41 7.02
N GLN A 337 1.45 -5.57 7.56
CA GLN A 337 2.44 -5.64 8.65
C GLN A 337 3.88 -5.33 8.23
N ASN A 338 4.21 -5.40 6.93
CA ASN A 338 5.52 -5.03 6.42
C ASN A 338 5.72 -3.50 6.41
N GLY A 339 4.63 -2.71 6.39
CA GLY A 339 4.69 -1.26 6.45
C GLY A 339 5.34 -0.60 5.22
N VAL A 340 5.35 -1.32 4.08
CA VAL A 340 5.85 -0.80 2.81
C VAL A 340 4.64 -0.52 1.91
N PRO A 341 4.44 0.74 1.48
CA PRO A 341 3.21 1.13 0.83
C PRO A 341 3.13 0.72 -0.64
N GLY A 342 1.91 0.62 -1.14
CA GLY A 342 1.55 0.64 -2.56
C GLY A 342 2.16 -0.49 -3.38
N ILE A 343 2.44 -0.19 -4.65
CA ILE A 343 3.03 -1.11 -5.63
C ILE A 343 4.33 -1.75 -5.11
N THR A 344 5.15 -0.97 -4.39
CA THR A 344 6.41 -1.46 -3.82
C THR A 344 6.15 -2.54 -2.77
N GLY A 345 5.18 -2.32 -1.88
CA GLY A 345 4.77 -3.30 -0.86
C GLY A 345 4.21 -4.58 -1.46
N ILE A 346 3.39 -4.47 -2.51
CA ILE A 346 2.82 -5.62 -3.22
C ILE A 346 3.93 -6.47 -3.86
N ASN A 347 4.88 -5.84 -4.56
CA ASN A 347 6.02 -6.55 -5.14
C ASN A 347 6.88 -7.27 -4.08
N GLN A 348 7.06 -6.66 -2.91
CA GLN A 348 7.74 -7.31 -1.80
C GLN A 348 6.94 -8.50 -1.24
N ALA A 349 5.62 -8.38 -1.12
CA ALA A 349 4.76 -9.48 -0.70
C ALA A 349 4.80 -10.64 -1.70
N LEU A 350 4.68 -10.37 -3.00
CA LEU A 350 4.82 -11.37 -4.08
C LEU A 350 6.15 -12.12 -3.95
N THR A 351 7.25 -11.38 -3.83
CA THR A 351 8.60 -11.95 -3.63
C THR A 351 8.68 -12.79 -2.36
N TYR A 352 8.12 -12.30 -1.25
CA TYR A 352 8.13 -13.01 0.04
C TYR A 352 7.41 -14.36 -0.03
N PHE A 353 6.27 -14.43 -0.72
CA PHE A 353 5.54 -15.67 -0.94
C PHE A 353 6.10 -16.54 -2.07
N GLY A 354 7.18 -16.10 -2.73
CA GLY A 354 7.92 -16.88 -3.73
C GLY A 354 7.34 -16.82 -5.14
N TYR A 355 6.54 -15.80 -5.42
CA TYR A 355 6.03 -15.48 -6.76
C TYR A 355 7.08 -14.69 -7.55
N SER A 356 7.14 -14.94 -8.86
CA SER A 356 8.04 -14.23 -9.78
C SER A 356 7.34 -13.06 -10.49
N GLU A 357 6.02 -13.03 -10.39
CA GLU A 357 5.14 -12.00 -10.89
C GLU A 357 5.39 -10.67 -10.17
N THR A 358 5.29 -9.58 -10.93
CA THR A 358 5.28 -8.21 -10.44
C THR A 358 3.85 -7.68 -10.36
N PHE A 359 3.66 -6.52 -9.75
CA PHE A 359 2.38 -5.80 -9.75
C PHE A 359 1.79 -5.67 -11.14
N ASP A 360 2.61 -5.35 -12.15
CA ASP A 360 2.15 -5.19 -13.54
C ASP A 360 1.65 -6.51 -14.14
N ASP A 361 2.33 -7.62 -13.84
CA ASP A 361 1.91 -8.96 -14.26
C ASP A 361 0.57 -9.35 -13.59
N VAL A 362 0.45 -9.07 -12.29
CA VAL A 362 -0.77 -9.38 -11.52
C VAL A 362 -1.93 -8.50 -11.96
N TYR A 363 -1.70 -7.20 -12.17
CA TYR A 363 -2.69 -6.27 -12.71
C TYR A 363 -3.15 -6.68 -14.10
N HIS A 364 -2.21 -7.15 -14.94
CA HIS A 364 -2.53 -7.71 -16.24
C HIS A 364 -3.49 -8.89 -16.16
N ASP A 365 -3.21 -9.85 -15.27
CA ASP A 365 -4.08 -11.02 -15.12
C ASP A 365 -5.42 -10.67 -14.46
N TRP A 366 -5.42 -9.75 -13.49
CA TRP A 366 -6.62 -9.29 -12.78
C TRP A 366 -7.66 -8.64 -13.69
N ARG A 367 -7.26 -7.72 -14.56
CA ARG A 367 -8.21 -7.10 -15.52
C ARG A 367 -8.78 -8.11 -16.53
N ILE A 368 -8.03 -9.17 -16.86
CA ILE A 368 -8.57 -10.27 -17.67
C ILE A 368 -9.56 -11.09 -16.84
N ALA A 369 -9.22 -11.37 -15.58
CA ALA A 369 -10.09 -12.03 -14.62
C ALA A 369 -11.40 -11.27 -14.39
N ASN A 370 -11.43 -9.95 -14.59
CA ASN A 370 -12.64 -9.12 -14.53
C ASN A 370 -13.53 -9.21 -15.76
N LEU A 371 -13.03 -9.78 -16.86
CA LEU A 371 -13.77 -9.87 -18.12
C LEU A 371 -14.27 -11.29 -18.44
N ILE A 372 -13.43 -12.31 -18.23
CA ILE A 372 -13.70 -13.66 -18.76
C ILE A 372 -14.13 -14.69 -17.74
N HIS A 373 -13.84 -14.46 -16.45
CA HIS A 373 -14.38 -15.20 -15.30
C HIS A 373 -14.26 -16.73 -15.48
N THR A 374 -13.05 -17.25 -15.71
CA THR A 374 -12.87 -18.67 -16.07
C THR A 374 -11.67 -19.35 -15.42
N ASP A 375 -11.92 -20.58 -14.95
CA ASP A 375 -10.92 -21.50 -14.41
C ASP A 375 -10.25 -22.40 -15.47
N THR A 376 -10.80 -22.43 -16.69
CA THR A 376 -10.43 -23.41 -17.73
C THR A 376 -9.13 -23.07 -18.45
N ILE A 377 -8.74 -21.80 -18.46
CA ILE A 377 -7.53 -21.26 -19.11
C ILE A 377 -6.67 -20.52 -18.09
N GLY A 378 -5.38 -20.36 -18.40
CA GLY A 378 -4.43 -19.68 -17.50
C GLY A 378 -4.16 -20.41 -16.18
N GLY A 379 -4.67 -21.64 -15.99
CA GLY A 379 -4.49 -22.39 -14.74
C GLY A 379 -5.32 -21.87 -13.57
N GLY A 380 -6.44 -21.18 -13.84
CA GLY A 380 -7.34 -20.66 -12.80
C GLY A 380 -7.16 -19.18 -12.49
N LYS A 381 -6.14 -18.52 -13.03
CA LYS A 381 -5.81 -17.11 -12.72
C LYS A 381 -6.81 -16.07 -13.24
N TYR A 382 -7.77 -16.46 -14.07
CA TYR A 382 -8.74 -15.54 -14.67
C TYR A 382 -10.12 -15.64 -14.03
N ASP A 383 -10.16 -15.99 -12.75
CA ASP A 383 -11.39 -16.19 -12.00
C ASP A 383 -11.19 -15.79 -10.52
N TYR A 384 -12.28 -15.69 -9.78
CA TYR A 384 -12.31 -15.43 -8.35
C TYR A 384 -12.76 -16.68 -7.60
N THR A 385 -12.05 -17.03 -6.53
CA THR A 385 -12.46 -18.17 -5.67
C THR A 385 -13.40 -17.72 -4.54
N THR A 386 -13.35 -16.43 -4.21
CA THR A 386 -14.10 -15.79 -3.15
C THR A 386 -15.55 -15.52 -3.55
N PHE A 387 -15.80 -14.91 -4.70
CA PHE A 387 -17.14 -14.64 -5.26
C PHE A 387 -17.23 -15.06 -6.72
N ASN A 388 -18.45 -15.15 -7.25
CA ASN A 388 -18.72 -15.52 -8.65
C ASN A 388 -19.27 -14.32 -9.42
N LEU A 389 -18.51 -13.81 -10.39
CA LEU A 389 -18.95 -12.68 -11.20
C LEU A 389 -20.05 -13.05 -12.22
N ASP A 390 -20.22 -14.34 -12.55
CA ASP A 390 -21.35 -14.80 -13.38
C ASP A 390 -22.72 -14.61 -12.69
N ASP A 391 -22.73 -14.33 -11.38
CA ASP A 391 -23.97 -14.03 -10.65
C ASP A 391 -24.48 -12.60 -10.94
N LEU A 392 -23.67 -11.75 -11.59
CA LEU A 392 -24.02 -10.39 -12.00
C LEU A 392 -24.85 -10.36 -13.29
N GLU A 393 -25.53 -9.23 -13.52
CA GLU A 393 -26.17 -9.00 -14.80
C GLU A 393 -25.10 -8.89 -15.93
N PRO A 394 -25.25 -9.62 -17.04
CA PRO A 394 -24.21 -9.76 -18.06
C PRO A 394 -23.88 -8.49 -18.87
N ASP A 395 -24.68 -7.42 -18.72
CA ASP A 395 -24.47 -6.10 -19.32
C ASP A 395 -23.74 -5.11 -18.41
N LYS A 396 -23.28 -5.57 -17.23
CA LYS A 396 -22.61 -4.72 -16.24
C LYS A 396 -21.17 -4.37 -16.61
N ILE A 397 -20.50 -5.20 -17.40
CA ILE A 397 -19.16 -4.88 -17.88
C ILE A 397 -19.26 -3.94 -19.07
N ARG A 398 -18.74 -2.71 -18.94
CA ARG A 398 -18.68 -1.77 -20.06
C ARG A 398 -17.69 -2.28 -21.09
N ILE A 399 -18.18 -2.43 -22.32
CA ILE A 399 -17.36 -2.81 -23.48
C ILE A 399 -17.69 -1.86 -24.64
N TYR A 400 -16.68 -1.19 -25.19
CA TYR A 400 -16.82 -0.29 -26.33
C TYR A 400 -16.91 -1.06 -27.65
N ASP A 401 -18.05 -0.96 -28.35
CA ASP A 401 -18.23 -1.59 -29.65
C ASP A 401 -17.59 -0.79 -30.79
N ILE A 402 -16.52 -1.31 -31.40
CA ILE A 402 -15.93 -0.79 -32.64
C ILE A 402 -16.58 -1.49 -33.84
N ASN A 403 -17.33 -0.73 -34.64
CA ASN A 403 -18.09 -1.23 -35.80
C ASN A 403 -17.43 -0.91 -37.15
N GLU A 404 -16.10 -0.72 -37.19
CA GLU A 404 -15.36 -0.28 -38.37
C GLU A 404 -14.41 -1.37 -38.90
N ALA A 405 -14.37 -1.54 -40.23
CA ALA A 405 -13.52 -2.55 -40.89
C ALA A 405 -12.02 -2.19 -40.90
N PHE A 406 -11.68 -0.92 -40.65
CA PHE A 406 -10.32 -0.42 -40.52
C PHE A 406 -10.30 0.60 -39.40
N VAL A 407 -9.46 0.40 -38.40
CA VAL A 407 -9.34 1.27 -37.24
C VAL A 407 -7.98 1.95 -37.35
N SER A 408 -7.92 3.29 -37.38
CA SER A 408 -6.66 4.02 -37.24
C SER A 408 -6.11 3.83 -35.82
N ASP A 409 -4.91 4.36 -35.50
CA ASP A 409 -4.50 4.43 -34.10
C ASP A 409 -5.62 5.14 -33.30
N VAL A 410 -6.17 4.47 -32.29
CA VAL A 410 -7.23 4.95 -31.40
C VAL A 410 -6.62 5.10 -30.02
N TYR A 411 -6.67 6.32 -29.48
CA TYR A 411 -6.37 6.64 -28.09
C TYR A 411 -7.59 6.31 -27.22
N GLY A 412 -7.44 6.05 -25.92
CA GLY A 412 -8.56 5.97 -24.98
C GLY A 412 -9.43 7.23 -25.03
N SER A 413 -8.81 8.41 -25.18
CA SER A 413 -9.53 9.67 -25.42
C SER A 413 -10.36 9.74 -26.70
N ASP A 414 -10.14 8.85 -27.67
CA ASP A 414 -10.97 8.75 -28.86
C ASP A 414 -12.32 8.05 -28.59
N PHE A 415 -12.49 7.37 -27.44
CA PHE A 415 -13.80 6.84 -27.00
C PHE A 415 -14.74 7.93 -26.46
N GLY A 416 -14.22 9.14 -26.26
CA GLY A 416 -14.99 10.31 -25.85
C GLY A 416 -14.94 10.55 -24.36
N GLU A 417 -15.92 11.32 -23.87
CA GLU A 417 -16.03 11.65 -22.45
C GLU A 417 -16.42 10.39 -21.66
N THR A 418 -15.69 10.11 -20.57
CA THR A 418 -16.04 9.02 -19.67
C THR A 418 -17.37 9.33 -18.98
N SER A 419 -18.03 8.28 -18.51
CA SER A 419 -19.36 8.41 -17.87
C SER A 419 -19.45 7.54 -16.64
N SER A 420 -20.26 7.96 -15.68
CA SER A 420 -20.50 7.19 -14.48
C SER A 420 -21.30 5.93 -14.73
N TYR A 421 -21.39 5.05 -13.72
CA TYR A 421 -22.23 3.85 -13.82
C TYR A 421 -23.71 4.19 -14.08
N LEU A 422 -24.15 5.40 -13.68
CA LEU A 422 -25.48 5.95 -13.96
C LEU A 422 -25.59 6.64 -15.33
N GLY A 423 -24.49 6.73 -16.07
CA GLY A 423 -24.40 7.35 -17.39
C GLY A 423 -24.26 8.87 -17.38
N ASP A 424 -23.91 9.47 -16.24
CA ASP A 424 -23.65 10.90 -16.15
C ASP A 424 -22.23 11.23 -16.64
N PRO A 425 -22.02 12.33 -17.38
CA PRO A 425 -20.70 12.70 -17.88
C PRO A 425 -19.77 13.13 -16.73
N THR A 426 -18.55 12.61 -16.73
CA THR A 426 -17.51 12.91 -15.71
C THR A 426 -16.77 14.23 -15.99
N GLY A 427 -16.73 14.66 -17.26
CA GLY A 427 -15.84 15.73 -17.72
C GLY A 427 -14.40 15.29 -18.00
N VAL A 428 -14.10 13.99 -17.85
CA VAL A 428 -12.78 13.38 -18.07
C VAL A 428 -12.76 12.64 -19.40
N TYR A 429 -11.61 12.64 -20.07
CA TYR A 429 -11.41 12.05 -21.40
C TYR A 429 -10.18 11.15 -21.46
N GLU A 430 -9.31 11.16 -20.45
CA GLU A 430 -8.07 10.39 -20.43
C GLU A 430 -8.14 9.40 -19.27
N LEU A 431 -7.57 8.21 -19.46
CA LEU A 431 -7.46 7.21 -18.42
C LEU A 431 -6.30 7.53 -17.48
N GLY A 432 -6.53 7.39 -16.17
CA GLY A 432 -5.45 7.35 -15.20
C GLY A 432 -4.56 6.11 -15.39
N SER A 433 -3.35 6.15 -14.83
CA SER A 433 -2.47 4.97 -14.78
C SER A 433 -3.21 3.80 -14.15
N TYR A 434 -3.12 2.60 -14.72
CA TYR A 434 -3.88 1.43 -14.24
C TYR A 434 -5.42 1.62 -14.26
N GLY A 435 -5.95 2.39 -15.23
CA GLY A 435 -7.32 2.26 -15.73
C GLY A 435 -7.40 1.26 -16.90
N SER A 436 -8.61 0.82 -17.27
CA SER A 436 -8.81 -0.21 -18.32
C SER A 436 -10.01 0.07 -19.23
N ASP A 437 -9.82 0.02 -20.55
CA ASP A 437 -10.92 0.00 -21.52
C ASP A 437 -11.09 -1.39 -22.15
N TYR A 438 -12.29 -1.97 -22.05
CA TYR A 438 -12.65 -3.18 -22.80
C TYR A 438 -13.30 -2.81 -24.13
N VAL A 439 -12.87 -3.45 -25.21
CA VAL A 439 -13.24 -3.02 -26.57
C VAL A 439 -13.55 -4.19 -27.47
N LYS A 440 -14.77 -4.22 -27.99
CA LYS A 440 -15.29 -5.27 -28.85
C LYS A 440 -15.32 -4.85 -30.30
N PHE A 441 -14.71 -5.65 -31.19
CA PHE A 441 -14.78 -5.42 -32.63
C PHE A 441 -15.93 -6.17 -33.26
N ASN A 442 -16.77 -5.46 -33.99
CA ASN A 442 -17.86 -6.00 -34.78
C ASN A 442 -17.57 -5.83 -36.27
N GLN A 443 -18.04 -6.78 -37.09
CA GLN A 443 -18.02 -6.68 -38.56
C GLN A 443 -16.63 -6.62 -39.22
N ILE A 444 -15.65 -7.39 -38.72
CA ILE A 444 -14.36 -7.55 -39.39
C ILE A 444 -14.60 -8.27 -40.73
N GLN A 445 -14.63 -7.53 -41.85
CA GLN A 445 -14.83 -8.13 -43.17
C GLN A 445 -13.59 -8.89 -43.63
N SER A 446 -13.77 -10.18 -43.93
CA SER A 446 -12.75 -11.16 -44.33
C SER A 446 -11.96 -10.86 -45.62
N GLU A 447 -12.14 -9.69 -46.25
CA GLU A 447 -11.48 -9.37 -47.54
C GLU A 447 -10.13 -8.66 -47.38
N TYR A 448 -9.79 -8.19 -46.18
CA TYR A 448 -8.52 -7.53 -45.88
C TYR A 448 -7.99 -8.05 -44.56
N ASP A 449 -6.75 -8.55 -44.58
CA ASP A 449 -5.93 -8.90 -43.40
C ASP A 449 -5.93 -7.70 -42.44
N PRO A 450 -6.78 -7.71 -41.39
CA PRO A 450 -6.98 -6.52 -40.58
C PRO A 450 -5.75 -6.35 -39.70
N MET A 451 -4.93 -5.33 -39.99
CA MET A 451 -3.85 -4.91 -39.10
C MET A 451 -4.42 -3.99 -38.04
N PHE A 452 -4.33 -4.42 -36.78
CA PHE A 452 -4.70 -3.62 -35.61
C PHE A 452 -3.42 -3.05 -34.97
N SER A 453 -3.40 -1.74 -34.72
CA SER A 453 -2.30 -1.03 -34.05
C SER A 453 -2.89 -0.23 -32.89
N PHE A 454 -2.55 -0.61 -31.66
CA PHE A 454 -2.96 0.08 -30.43
C PHE A 454 -1.69 0.37 -29.64
N ASN A 455 -1.47 1.63 -29.27
CA ASN A 455 -0.30 2.04 -28.49
C ASN A 455 -0.59 2.12 -26.98
N GLY A 456 -1.85 2.01 -26.57
CA GLY A 456 -2.26 1.90 -25.17
C GLY A 456 -1.95 3.12 -24.29
N ASP A 457 -1.61 4.26 -24.89
CA ASP A 457 -1.17 5.47 -24.21
C ASP A 457 -2.00 6.66 -24.72
N ASP A 458 -2.76 7.29 -23.82
CA ASP A 458 -3.56 8.49 -24.06
C ASP A 458 -2.71 9.76 -24.26
N GLY A 459 -1.40 9.69 -23.99
CA GLY A 459 -0.46 10.80 -23.98
C GLY A 459 0.40 11.00 -25.24
N ALA A 460 0.26 10.21 -26.32
CA ALA A 460 1.17 10.35 -27.47
C ALA A 460 0.83 11.59 -28.35
N PRO A 461 1.74 12.57 -28.51
CA PRO A 461 1.45 13.77 -29.29
C PRO A 461 1.29 13.44 -30.79
N ALA A 462 0.28 14.05 -31.41
CA ALA A 462 0.02 13.96 -32.84
C ALA A 462 1.26 14.35 -33.67
N GLY A 463 1.94 13.34 -34.21
CA GLY A 463 3.08 13.50 -35.11
C GLY A 463 4.34 12.83 -34.62
N GLY A 464 4.39 11.50 -34.71
CA GLY A 464 5.61 10.74 -34.98
C GLY A 464 6.78 11.01 -34.03
N ARG A 465 6.66 10.54 -32.78
CA ARG A 465 7.81 10.07 -32.01
C ARG A 465 7.33 9.10 -30.93
N ARG A 466 7.80 7.86 -31.00
CA ARG A 466 7.69 6.88 -29.91
C ARG A 466 8.41 7.47 -28.70
N THR A 467 7.64 7.86 -27.68
CA THR A 467 8.14 8.22 -26.36
C THR A 467 8.17 6.98 -25.47
N THR A 468 8.96 7.06 -24.41
CA THR A 468 9.54 5.94 -23.66
C THR A 468 8.55 5.22 -22.74
N GLU A 469 8.61 3.88 -22.81
CA GLU A 469 8.15 2.76 -21.97
C GLU A 469 7.36 2.83 -20.64
N THR A 470 6.83 3.96 -20.18
CA THR A 470 6.02 3.96 -18.93
C THR A 470 4.51 3.86 -19.11
N ASP A 471 3.99 3.78 -20.33
CA ASP A 471 2.56 4.05 -20.61
C ASP A 471 1.79 2.87 -21.24
N PHE A 472 2.15 1.61 -20.96
CA PHE A 472 1.64 0.45 -21.72
C PHE A 472 0.43 -0.32 -21.14
N LEU A 473 -0.28 0.20 -20.15
CA LEU A 473 -1.32 -0.60 -19.45
C LEU A 473 -2.78 -0.32 -19.82
N VAL A 474 -3.07 0.29 -20.97
CA VAL A 474 -4.43 0.20 -21.58
C VAL A 474 -4.48 -1.05 -22.45
N THR A 475 -5.31 -2.03 -22.10
CA THR A 475 -5.42 -3.29 -22.86
C THR A 475 -6.83 -3.56 -23.35
N LEU A 476 -6.91 -3.50 -24.67
CA LEU A 476 -7.99 -3.83 -25.57
C LEU A 476 -8.34 -5.33 -25.53
N ILE A 477 -9.58 -5.68 -25.20
CA ILE A 477 -10.05 -7.09 -25.27
C ILE A 477 -11.21 -7.28 -26.26
N ALA A 478 -10.92 -7.90 -27.41
CA ALA A 478 -11.81 -8.09 -28.55
C ALA A 478 -12.75 -9.32 -28.43
N VAL A 479 -14.06 -9.08 -28.33
CA VAL A 479 -15.09 -10.14 -28.32
C VAL A 479 -15.90 -10.16 -29.63
N GLU A 480 -15.71 -11.13 -30.54
CA GLU A 480 -16.55 -11.21 -31.75
C GLU A 480 -17.88 -11.95 -31.46
N LEU A 481 -19.00 -11.23 -31.54
CA LEU A 481 -20.34 -11.82 -31.70
C LEU A 481 -20.79 -11.66 -33.15
N ILE A 482 -20.54 -12.68 -33.99
CA ILE A 482 -21.24 -12.80 -35.26
C ILE A 482 -22.66 -13.26 -34.96
N SER A 483 -23.65 -12.36 -34.96
CA SER A 483 -25.03 -12.81 -35.16
C SER A 483 -25.89 -11.81 -35.91
N ASP A 484 -26.18 -12.13 -37.17
CA ASP A 484 -27.45 -11.75 -37.80
C ASP A 484 -28.57 -12.69 -37.28
N VAL A 485 -29.03 -12.55 -36.03
CA VAL A 485 -30.31 -13.13 -35.57
C VAL A 485 -30.98 -12.22 -34.53
N PRO A 486 -32.28 -11.87 -34.69
CA PRO A 486 -33.01 -11.06 -33.71
C PRO A 486 -33.53 -11.94 -32.55
N THR A 487 -33.57 -11.34 -31.36
CA THR A 487 -34.21 -11.76 -30.09
C THR A 487 -33.36 -12.58 -29.11
N TYR A 488 -32.97 -11.88 -28.02
CA TYR A 488 -32.42 -12.40 -26.78
C TYR A 488 -33.42 -13.33 -26.07
N THR A 489 -32.98 -14.55 -25.78
CA THR A 489 -33.39 -15.30 -24.58
C THR A 489 -32.28 -16.28 -24.24
N ALA A 490 -31.67 -16.08 -23.07
CA ALA A 490 -30.60 -16.85 -22.47
C ALA A 490 -29.19 -16.58 -23.05
N ILE A 491 -28.34 -16.07 -22.17
CA ILE A 491 -26.89 -16.21 -22.27
C ILE A 491 -26.61 -17.66 -21.95
N GLU A 492 -26.40 -18.45 -22.99
CA GLU A 492 -25.71 -19.73 -22.84
C GLU A 492 -24.23 -19.39 -22.71
N THR A 493 -23.69 -19.69 -21.53
CA THR A 493 -22.25 -19.77 -21.26
C THR A 493 -21.62 -20.60 -22.38
N LEU A 494 -20.85 -19.97 -23.26
CA LEU A 494 -20.12 -20.65 -24.32
C LEU A 494 -18.97 -21.40 -23.65
N THR A 495 -19.15 -22.69 -23.40
CA THR A 495 -18.05 -23.55 -22.95
C THR A 495 -16.99 -23.58 -24.05
N LEU A 496 -15.78 -23.08 -23.75
CA LEU A 496 -14.61 -23.00 -24.63
C LEU A 496 -14.11 -24.35 -25.20
N ASP A 497 -14.73 -25.46 -24.82
CA ASP A 497 -14.43 -26.81 -25.31
C ASP A 497 -14.83 -27.05 -26.79
N ASP A 498 -15.70 -26.23 -27.40
CA ASP A 498 -16.12 -26.41 -28.80
C ASP A 498 -15.16 -25.79 -29.84
N ALA A 499 -14.15 -25.03 -29.40
CA ALA A 499 -13.07 -24.54 -30.26
C ALA A 499 -12.02 -25.65 -30.47
N THR A 500 -12.32 -26.64 -31.31
CA THR A 500 -11.33 -27.67 -31.69
C THR A 500 -10.12 -27.02 -32.36
N GLU A 501 -8.99 -26.96 -31.65
CA GLU A 501 -7.56 -27.15 -32.03
C GLU A 501 -7.09 -26.90 -33.50
N THR A 502 -7.77 -26.08 -34.29
CA THR A 502 -7.39 -25.78 -35.69
C THR A 502 -7.15 -24.30 -35.91
N THR A 503 -6.48 -23.64 -34.98
CA THR A 503 -5.80 -22.38 -35.28
C THR A 503 -4.37 -22.71 -35.75
N THR A 504 -3.99 -22.25 -36.94
CA THR A 504 -2.64 -22.45 -37.50
C THR A 504 -1.60 -21.48 -36.92
N SER A 505 -1.88 -20.92 -35.74
CA SER A 505 -0.97 -20.07 -34.97
C SER A 505 0.11 -20.93 -34.29
N PRO A 506 1.37 -20.47 -34.19
CA PRO A 506 2.37 -21.11 -33.35
C PRO A 506 2.02 -21.03 -31.84
N PHE A 507 1.03 -20.22 -31.46
CA PHE A 507 0.54 -20.05 -30.08
C PHE A 507 -0.84 -20.72 -29.92
N GLY A 508 -0.99 -21.57 -28.91
CA GLY A 508 -2.31 -22.08 -28.48
C GLY A 508 -3.15 -20.98 -27.82
N LEU A 509 -4.44 -21.23 -27.56
CA LEU A 509 -5.38 -20.26 -26.99
C LEU A 509 -4.87 -19.58 -25.70
N ALA A 510 -4.20 -20.32 -24.82
CA ALA A 510 -3.56 -19.77 -23.62
C ALA A 510 -2.52 -18.66 -23.94
N GLY A 511 -1.74 -18.84 -25.02
CA GLY A 511 -0.76 -17.84 -25.44
C GLY A 511 -1.35 -16.60 -26.09
N PHE A 512 -2.65 -16.58 -26.44
CA PHE A 512 -3.33 -15.34 -26.84
C PHE A 512 -3.71 -14.51 -25.61
N VAL A 513 -4.28 -15.17 -24.60
CA VAL A 513 -4.75 -14.54 -23.37
C VAL A 513 -3.58 -13.95 -22.57
N ASP A 514 -2.48 -14.68 -22.43
CA ASP A 514 -1.27 -14.22 -21.72
C ASP A 514 -0.57 -13.02 -22.38
N ASN A 515 -0.90 -12.67 -23.63
CA ASN A 515 -0.35 -11.51 -24.34
C ASN A 515 -1.28 -10.28 -24.28
N GLY A 516 -2.31 -10.29 -23.43
CA GLY A 516 -3.28 -9.20 -23.30
C GLY A 516 -4.40 -9.20 -24.35
N TYR A 517 -4.53 -10.27 -25.14
CA TYR A 517 -5.59 -10.38 -26.15
C TYR A 517 -6.49 -11.57 -25.85
N VAL A 518 -7.68 -11.35 -25.29
CA VAL A 518 -8.72 -12.39 -25.34
C VAL A 518 -9.42 -12.31 -26.69
N LEU A 519 -9.37 -13.40 -27.46
CA LEU A 519 -10.14 -13.57 -28.68
C LEU A 519 -11.30 -14.52 -28.41
N MET A 520 -12.50 -13.98 -28.30
CA MET A 520 -13.74 -14.78 -28.17
C MET A 520 -14.39 -14.93 -29.54
N ILE A 521 -14.44 -16.16 -30.08
CA ILE A 521 -15.08 -16.48 -31.36
C ILE A 521 -16.35 -17.30 -31.08
N SER A 522 -17.51 -16.77 -31.46
CA SER A 522 -18.76 -17.55 -31.49
C SER A 522 -19.19 -17.83 -32.94
N SER A 523 -19.55 -19.08 -33.24
CA SER A 523 -19.97 -19.50 -34.58
C SER A 523 -21.23 -20.36 -34.46
N ALA A 524 -22.35 -19.88 -35.02
CA ALA A 524 -23.61 -20.63 -35.01
C ALA A 524 -23.86 -21.47 -36.28
N ASP A 525 -23.37 -21.10 -37.47
CA ASP A 525 -23.50 -21.91 -38.70
C ASP A 525 -22.95 -21.17 -39.94
N VAL A 526 -21.64 -20.93 -40.02
CA VAL A 526 -20.99 -20.58 -41.29
C VAL A 526 -19.67 -21.34 -41.36
N GLY A 527 -19.51 -22.20 -42.37
CA GLY A 527 -18.36 -23.07 -42.50
C GLY A 527 -17.05 -22.30 -42.32
N LEU A 528 -16.19 -22.84 -41.44
CA LEU A 528 -14.86 -22.36 -41.08
C LEU A 528 -14.23 -21.54 -42.22
N VAL A 529 -14.31 -20.21 -42.09
CA VAL A 529 -13.43 -19.30 -42.80
C VAL A 529 -12.13 -19.35 -42.01
N ASP A 530 -11.02 -19.69 -42.65
CA ASP A 530 -9.69 -19.59 -42.05
C ASP A 530 -9.44 -18.11 -41.74
N TYR A 531 -9.67 -17.69 -40.48
CA TYR A 531 -9.20 -16.41 -39.98
C TYR A 531 -7.70 -16.55 -39.69
N SER A 532 -6.86 -16.00 -40.57
CA SER A 532 -5.46 -15.74 -40.24
C SER A 532 -5.40 -14.39 -39.55
N PHE A 533 -5.37 -14.38 -38.22
CA PHE A 533 -4.99 -13.19 -37.47
C PHE A 533 -3.46 -13.14 -37.43
N SER A 534 -2.89 -12.13 -38.08
CA SER A 534 -1.49 -11.79 -37.88
C SER A 534 -1.42 -10.76 -36.76
N ILE A 535 -1.14 -11.20 -35.54
CA ILE A 535 -0.50 -10.30 -34.58
C ILE A 535 0.88 -10.09 -35.17
N GLU A 536 1.07 -8.97 -35.89
CA GLU A 536 2.38 -8.36 -35.79
C GLU A 536 2.51 -8.05 -34.31
N GLN A 537 3.17 -8.95 -33.59
CA GLN A 537 3.93 -8.52 -32.45
C GLN A 537 4.76 -7.43 -33.11
N GLY A 538 4.36 -6.16 -32.91
CA GLY A 538 5.35 -5.22 -32.50
C GLY A 538 6.03 -5.98 -31.38
N SER A 539 7.09 -6.71 -31.73
CA SER A 539 8.15 -6.95 -30.79
C SER A 539 8.23 -5.57 -30.16
N THR A 540 7.87 -5.46 -28.87
CA THR A 540 8.66 -4.58 -28.02
C THR A 540 10.04 -4.76 -28.60
N PRO A 541 10.64 -3.75 -29.28
CA PRO A 541 11.98 -3.95 -29.77
C PRO A 541 12.65 -4.43 -28.51
N SER A 542 12.99 -5.74 -28.46
CA SER A 542 13.45 -6.38 -27.22
C SER A 542 14.40 -5.35 -26.73
N ASP A 543 14.20 -4.86 -25.50
CA ASP A 543 15.23 -3.97 -25.02
C ASP A 543 16.51 -4.78 -25.26
N THR A 544 17.38 -4.16 -26.02
CA THR A 544 18.58 -4.76 -26.64
C THR A 544 19.74 -3.82 -26.40
N VAL A 545 19.47 -2.71 -25.73
CA VAL A 545 20.46 -1.78 -25.26
C VAL A 545 20.81 -2.28 -23.87
N ASP A 546 22.04 -2.73 -23.72
CA ASP A 546 22.54 -3.12 -22.42
C ASP A 546 22.55 -1.89 -21.48
N PRO A 547 22.10 -2.04 -20.22
CA PRO A 547 22.25 -0.99 -19.20
C PRO A 547 23.69 -0.50 -19.10
N VAL A 548 23.90 0.80 -18.94
CA VAL A 548 25.23 1.35 -18.66
C VAL A 548 25.46 1.36 -17.17
N VAL A 549 26.38 0.52 -16.70
CA VAL A 549 26.87 0.51 -15.32
C VAL A 549 28.25 1.13 -15.25
N SER A 550 28.53 1.86 -14.17
CA SER A 550 29.85 2.39 -13.85
C SER A 550 30.11 2.25 -12.35
N ILE A 551 31.21 1.60 -12.01
CA ILE A 551 31.66 1.49 -10.62
C ILE A 551 32.22 2.86 -10.19
N THR A 552 31.57 3.49 -9.22
CA THR A 552 31.96 4.81 -8.68
C THR A 552 32.93 4.70 -7.51
N SER A 553 32.90 3.58 -6.80
CA SER A 553 33.82 3.27 -5.71
C SER A 553 33.97 1.74 -5.57
N PRO A 554 35.17 1.19 -5.34
CA PRO A 554 36.46 1.89 -5.34
C PRO A 554 36.89 2.30 -6.76
N ILE A 555 37.93 3.14 -6.88
CA ILE A 555 38.51 3.46 -8.20
C ILE A 555 39.45 2.33 -8.69
N ASN A 556 39.61 2.20 -10.01
CA ASN A 556 40.54 1.24 -10.59
C ASN A 556 41.98 1.45 -10.08
N GLY A 557 42.59 0.38 -9.57
CA GLY A 557 43.91 0.34 -8.94
C GLY A 557 43.90 0.66 -7.44
N ALA A 558 42.73 0.82 -6.81
CA ALA A 558 42.65 1.06 -5.38
C ALA A 558 43.24 -0.11 -4.58
N ILE A 559 43.95 0.22 -3.51
CA ILE A 559 44.38 -0.74 -2.50
C ILE A 559 43.30 -0.77 -1.43
N VAL A 560 42.74 -1.95 -1.16
CA VAL A 560 41.60 -2.13 -0.26
C VAL A 560 41.90 -3.18 0.80
N SER A 561 41.26 -3.05 1.96
CA SER A 561 41.42 -3.97 3.10
C SER A 561 40.16 -3.96 3.96
N ASP A 562 39.98 -4.98 4.81
CA ASP A 562 38.80 -5.16 5.67
C ASP A 562 37.47 -5.12 4.88
N PHE A 563 36.47 -4.35 5.31
CA PHE A 563 35.19 -4.21 4.62
C PHE A 563 35.23 -2.98 3.71
N ILE A 564 34.85 -3.14 2.44
CA ILE A 564 34.68 -2.02 1.52
C ILE A 564 33.28 -1.98 0.94
N SER A 565 32.79 -0.77 0.68
CA SER A 565 31.58 -0.56 -0.13
C SER A 565 31.98 -0.48 -1.59
N ILE A 566 31.36 -1.32 -2.42
CA ILE A 566 31.44 -1.26 -3.88
C ILE A 566 30.17 -0.56 -4.36
N GLU A 567 30.31 0.67 -4.82
CA GLU A 567 29.21 1.52 -5.26
C GLU A 567 29.19 1.59 -6.78
N ALA A 568 28.01 1.55 -7.37
CA ALA A 568 27.83 1.67 -8.80
C ALA A 568 26.65 2.59 -9.15
N THR A 569 26.82 3.34 -10.23
CA THR A 569 25.69 3.97 -10.93
C THR A 569 25.29 3.10 -12.09
N ALA A 570 24.00 2.84 -12.25
CA ALA A 570 23.47 2.16 -13.41
C ALA A 570 22.34 2.98 -14.01
N THR A 571 22.36 3.13 -15.33
CA THR A 571 21.34 3.83 -16.10
C THR A 571 21.04 3.05 -17.35
N ASP A 572 19.79 3.02 -17.75
CA ASP A 572 19.36 2.39 -18.99
C ASP A 572 18.36 3.32 -19.72
N ASN A 573 18.08 3.08 -21.01
CA ASN A 573 17.05 3.83 -21.74
C ASN A 573 15.63 3.61 -21.20
N ILE A 574 15.39 2.48 -20.54
CA ILE A 574 14.11 2.07 -19.97
C ILE A 574 14.22 2.07 -18.45
N GLY A 575 15.14 1.29 -17.90
CA GLY A 575 15.25 1.13 -16.46
C GLY A 575 16.20 0.01 -16.07
N VAL A 576 16.76 0.11 -14.87
CA VAL A 576 17.63 -0.93 -14.30
C VAL A 576 16.83 -1.67 -13.24
N SER A 577 16.70 -2.98 -13.39
CA SER A 577 15.99 -3.87 -12.45
C SER A 577 16.84 -4.18 -11.23
N TYR A 578 18.09 -4.60 -11.43
CA TYR A 578 19.03 -4.88 -10.35
C TYR A 578 20.49 -4.84 -10.82
N THR A 579 21.40 -4.74 -9.87
CA THR A 579 22.83 -4.93 -10.11
C THR A 579 23.32 -6.23 -9.48
N GLN A 580 24.38 -6.82 -10.05
CA GLN A 580 25.07 -7.96 -9.48
C GLN A 580 26.56 -7.68 -9.35
N TYR A 581 27.14 -8.10 -8.23
CA TYR A 581 28.55 -7.91 -7.92
C TYR A 581 29.28 -9.25 -7.83
N SER A 582 30.47 -9.34 -8.41
CA SER A 582 31.33 -10.52 -8.34
C SER A 582 32.80 -10.12 -8.16
N ILE A 583 33.53 -10.93 -7.40
CA ILE A 583 34.98 -10.82 -7.22
C ILE A 583 35.65 -12.00 -7.93
N ASP A 584 36.56 -11.72 -8.85
CA ASP A 584 37.29 -12.70 -9.67
C ASP A 584 36.39 -13.71 -10.42
N GLY A 585 35.17 -13.31 -10.77
CA GLY A 585 34.17 -14.19 -11.40
C GLY A 585 33.62 -15.27 -10.46
N GLY A 586 33.71 -15.05 -9.14
CA GLY A 586 33.05 -15.85 -8.12
C GLY A 586 31.52 -15.69 -8.08
N SER A 587 30.90 -16.14 -7.00
CA SER A 587 29.45 -16.02 -6.80
C SER A 587 28.97 -14.58 -6.91
N TRP A 588 27.83 -14.39 -7.57
CA TRP A 588 27.19 -13.09 -7.74
C TRP A 588 26.34 -12.75 -6.51
N THR A 589 26.41 -11.49 -6.07
CA THR A 589 25.52 -10.90 -5.07
C THR A 589 24.63 -9.87 -5.75
N THR A 590 23.31 -9.94 -5.55
CA THR A 590 22.34 -9.03 -6.17
C THR A 590 21.99 -7.86 -5.25
N ASP A 591 21.84 -6.66 -5.81
CA ASP A 591 21.27 -5.47 -5.18
C ASP A 591 20.25 -4.84 -6.12
N SER A 592 19.00 -4.77 -5.68
CA SER A 592 17.85 -4.29 -6.47
C SER A 592 17.40 -2.88 -6.08
N SER A 593 18.15 -2.17 -5.23
CA SER A 593 17.78 -0.83 -4.75
C SER A 593 18.84 0.21 -5.05
N SER A 594 18.48 1.28 -5.77
CA SER A 594 19.34 2.44 -5.95
C SER A 594 19.32 3.33 -4.68
N PRO A 595 20.46 3.86 -4.21
CA PRO A 595 21.79 3.80 -4.81
C PRO A 595 22.45 2.42 -4.67
N TYR A 596 22.93 1.87 -5.79
CA TYR A 596 23.44 0.50 -5.81
C TYR A 596 24.79 0.40 -5.10
N ALA A 597 24.83 -0.42 -4.04
CA ALA A 597 26.02 -0.60 -3.23
C ALA A 597 26.08 -2.00 -2.60
N TRP A 598 27.27 -2.60 -2.62
CA TRP A 598 27.54 -3.86 -1.95
C TRP A 598 28.71 -3.75 -0.97
N THR A 599 28.47 -4.07 0.30
CA THR A 599 29.54 -4.19 1.29
C THR A 599 30.22 -5.56 1.19
N TRP A 600 31.50 -5.55 0.83
CA TRP A 600 32.31 -6.74 0.64
C TRP A 600 33.43 -6.87 1.70
N ASP A 601 33.54 -8.05 2.32
CA ASP A 601 34.67 -8.42 3.19
C ASP A 601 35.86 -8.90 2.36
N THR A 602 36.89 -8.06 2.23
CA THR A 602 38.11 -8.36 1.45
C THR A 602 38.91 -9.54 2.02
N LYS A 603 38.66 -9.99 3.26
CA LYS A 603 39.28 -11.21 3.82
C LYS A 603 38.73 -12.50 3.24
N SER A 604 37.65 -12.41 2.45
CA SER A 604 37.08 -13.55 1.72
C SER A 604 37.96 -14.02 0.55
N VAL A 605 38.95 -13.23 0.13
CA VAL A 605 39.92 -13.57 -0.93
C VAL A 605 41.37 -13.43 -0.43
N PRO A 606 42.36 -14.12 -1.04
CA PRO A 606 43.78 -13.94 -0.71
C PRO A 606 44.27 -12.52 -1.02
N ASN A 607 45.36 -12.03 -0.42
CA ASN A 607 45.95 -10.75 -0.84
C ASN A 607 46.55 -10.84 -2.25
N GLY A 608 46.42 -9.75 -3.02
CA GLY A 608 46.85 -9.65 -4.41
C GLY A 608 45.91 -8.80 -5.25
N ASP A 609 46.08 -8.82 -6.58
CA ASP A 609 45.17 -8.14 -7.49
C ASP A 609 43.88 -8.94 -7.66
N HIS A 610 42.73 -8.25 -7.56
CA HIS A 610 41.39 -8.80 -7.77
C HIS A 610 40.62 -7.97 -8.77
N VAL A 611 39.74 -8.63 -9.51
CA VAL A 611 38.81 -7.96 -10.44
C VAL A 611 37.44 -7.89 -9.78
N ILE A 612 36.97 -6.67 -9.53
CA ILE A 612 35.56 -6.41 -9.22
C ILE A 612 34.83 -6.32 -10.55
N THR A 613 33.74 -7.06 -10.66
CA THR A 613 32.83 -7.00 -11.79
C THR A 613 31.43 -6.66 -11.29
N VAL A 614 30.82 -5.62 -11.85
CA VAL A 614 29.44 -5.23 -11.58
C VAL A 614 28.65 -5.32 -12.87
N ARG A 615 27.50 -5.99 -12.81
CA ARG A 615 26.51 -6.02 -13.89
C ARG A 615 25.29 -5.23 -13.48
N ALA A 616 24.68 -4.52 -14.42
CA ALA A 616 23.34 -4.00 -14.26
C ALA A 616 22.43 -4.74 -15.24
N TYR A 617 21.28 -5.22 -14.76
CA TYR A 617 20.27 -5.89 -15.55
C TYR A 617 19.05 -5.00 -15.70
N ASP A 618 18.47 -4.96 -16.89
CA ASP A 618 17.12 -4.43 -17.10
C ASP A 618 16.06 -5.53 -16.92
N ALA A 619 14.79 -5.15 -17.09
CA ALA A 619 13.66 -6.08 -17.02
C ALA A 619 13.59 -7.05 -18.21
N ALA A 620 14.21 -6.73 -19.34
CA ALA A 620 14.28 -7.58 -20.53
C ALA A 620 15.42 -8.62 -20.47
N GLY A 621 16.28 -8.54 -19.45
CA GLY A 621 17.40 -9.45 -19.21
C GLY A 621 18.69 -9.08 -19.94
N ASN A 622 18.80 -7.89 -20.56
CA ASN A 622 20.10 -7.41 -21.04
C ASN A 622 20.95 -7.00 -19.86
N TYR A 623 22.27 -6.95 -20.07
CA TYR A 623 23.18 -6.51 -19.03
C TYR A 623 24.39 -5.80 -19.59
N GLY A 624 24.68 -4.63 -19.03
CA GLY A 624 26.02 -4.07 -19.14
C GLY A 624 26.87 -4.48 -17.96
N GLU A 625 28.16 -4.48 -18.19
CA GLU A 625 29.16 -4.88 -17.20
C GLU A 625 30.25 -3.81 -17.14
N ASP A 626 30.63 -3.43 -15.93
CA ASP A 626 31.83 -2.66 -15.67
C ASP A 626 32.74 -3.49 -14.76
N SER A 627 34.05 -3.35 -14.96
CA SER A 627 35.02 -4.05 -14.16
C SER A 627 36.25 -3.19 -13.91
N LEU A 628 36.79 -3.34 -12.72
CA LEU A 628 38.04 -2.71 -12.34
C LEU A 628 38.92 -3.68 -11.57
N THR A 629 40.22 -3.45 -11.67
CA THR A 629 41.20 -4.18 -10.87
C THR A 629 41.50 -3.37 -9.63
N ILE A 630 41.46 -4.02 -8.47
CA ILE A 630 41.93 -3.49 -7.19
C ILE A 630 43.06 -4.38 -6.67
N THR A 631 43.81 -3.91 -5.69
CA THR A 631 44.74 -4.74 -4.92
C THR A 631 44.19 -4.92 -3.52
N VAL A 632 43.85 -6.16 -3.15
CA VAL A 632 43.53 -6.51 -1.76
C VAL A 632 44.84 -6.67 -1.01
N ASP A 633 45.02 -5.88 0.04
CA ASP A 633 46.15 -6.00 0.95
C ASP A 633 45.68 -6.05 2.41
N ASN A 634 45.37 -7.26 2.87
CA ASN A 634 45.14 -7.55 4.29
C ASN A 634 46.45 -7.86 5.04
N GLU A 635 47.64 -7.76 4.43
CA GLU A 635 48.89 -7.88 5.19
C GLU A 635 49.07 -6.60 5.99
N VAL A 636 48.90 -6.70 7.30
CA VAL A 636 49.33 -5.62 8.20
C VAL A 636 50.86 -5.55 8.18
N SER A 637 51.44 -4.77 7.27
CA SER A 637 52.62 -3.93 7.53
C SER A 637 53.09 -3.16 6.30
N GLY A 638 52.79 -1.86 6.30
CA GLY A 638 53.53 -0.81 5.61
C GLY A 638 53.23 0.53 6.28
N ASP A 639 53.72 0.71 7.51
CA ASP A 639 53.68 1.91 8.37
C ASP A 639 52.46 2.84 8.27
N VAL A 640 51.32 2.41 8.83
CA VAL A 640 50.30 3.38 9.27
C VAL A 640 50.92 4.29 10.33
N VAL A 641 51.00 5.58 10.03
CA VAL A 641 51.35 6.58 11.04
C VAL A 641 50.07 7.00 11.74
N TYR A 642 49.80 6.39 12.90
CA TYR A 642 48.73 6.85 13.78
C TYR A 642 49.15 8.15 14.45
N PHE A 643 48.43 9.23 14.16
CA PHE A 643 48.45 10.43 14.97
C PHE A 643 47.18 10.41 15.84
N GLU A 644 47.36 10.64 17.14
CA GLU A 644 46.25 10.90 18.05
C GLU A 644 46.26 12.40 18.39
N GLU A 645 45.14 13.06 18.16
CA GLU A 645 44.90 14.44 18.57
C GLU A 645 43.64 14.48 19.41
N THR A 646 43.72 15.06 20.61
CA THR A 646 42.54 15.33 21.42
C THR A 646 42.20 16.81 21.34
N LEU A 647 41.05 17.11 20.76
CA LEU A 647 40.45 18.43 20.78
C LEU A 647 39.58 18.57 22.03
N THR A 648 39.52 19.75 22.62
CA THR A 648 38.68 20.01 23.79
C THR A 648 37.96 21.34 23.64
N GLY A 649 36.71 21.40 24.06
CA GLY A 649 35.94 22.64 24.06
C GLY A 649 34.85 22.64 25.12
N ASP A 650 34.19 23.79 25.22
CA ASP A 650 33.03 24.00 26.09
C ASP A 650 31.93 24.65 25.26
N LEU A 651 30.76 24.01 25.14
CA LEU A 651 29.61 24.56 24.42
C LEU A 651 28.47 24.98 25.36
N LEU A 652 27.85 26.12 25.04
CA LEU A 652 26.53 26.50 25.52
C LEU A 652 25.45 26.20 24.47
N LYS A 653 24.20 26.45 24.85
CA LYS A 653 23.03 26.27 24.01
C LYS A 653 23.20 26.89 22.61
N PHE A 654 22.98 26.07 21.57
CA PHE A 654 23.04 26.42 20.15
C PHE A 654 24.42 26.82 19.62
N GLU A 655 25.46 26.67 20.42
CA GLU A 655 26.82 26.90 19.93
C GLU A 655 27.32 25.68 19.15
N VAL A 656 28.20 25.98 18.21
CA VAL A 656 28.94 25.01 17.41
C VAL A 656 30.39 25.43 17.45
N ASP A 657 31.27 24.50 17.80
CA ASP A 657 32.71 24.67 17.66
C ASP A 657 33.18 24.01 16.37
N TYR A 658 34.16 24.62 15.73
CA TYR A 658 34.80 24.10 14.53
C TYR A 658 36.31 24.04 14.72
N PHE A 659 36.89 22.88 14.43
CA PHE A 659 38.33 22.67 14.45
C PHE A 659 38.79 22.33 13.03
N ALA A 660 39.59 23.21 12.44
CA ALA A 660 40.24 22.94 11.17
C ALA A 660 41.38 21.94 11.38
N ILE A 661 41.34 20.84 10.62
CA ILE A 661 42.34 19.78 10.65
C ILE A 661 42.89 19.57 9.23
N ASP A 662 44.21 19.65 9.10
CA ASP A 662 44.90 19.39 7.83
C ASP A 662 45.25 17.90 7.77
N VAL A 663 44.62 17.18 6.85
CA VAL A 663 44.71 15.72 6.75
C VAL A 663 45.24 15.29 5.40
N GLN A 664 45.99 14.18 5.39
CA GLN A 664 46.35 13.47 4.16
C GLN A 664 45.24 12.47 3.82
N PRO A 665 45.21 11.92 2.58
CA PRO A 665 44.28 10.86 2.24
C PRO A 665 44.44 9.69 3.21
N GLY A 666 43.33 9.12 3.66
CA GLY A 666 43.31 8.14 4.75
C GLY A 666 42.09 8.28 5.65
N MET A 667 41.97 7.38 6.62
CA MET A 667 40.82 7.38 7.53
C MET A 667 41.01 8.37 8.67
N ILE A 668 39.98 9.20 8.91
CA ILE A 668 39.79 9.93 10.16
C ILE A 668 38.76 9.15 10.97
N ASP A 669 39.08 8.84 12.21
CA ASP A 669 38.15 8.37 13.24
C ASP A 669 38.01 9.47 14.29
N ALA A 670 36.79 9.86 14.63
CA ALA A 670 36.50 10.88 15.62
C ALA A 670 35.57 10.33 16.70
N ILE A 671 35.96 10.48 17.96
CA ILE A 671 35.20 10.03 19.14
C ILE A 671 34.92 11.24 20.03
N LEU A 672 33.67 11.70 20.02
CA LEU A 672 33.18 12.76 20.88
C LEU A 672 32.72 12.17 22.22
N SER A 673 33.25 12.70 23.32
CA SER A 673 32.81 12.40 24.68
C SER A 673 32.52 13.68 25.43
N TRP A 674 31.51 13.71 26.29
CA TRP A 674 31.19 14.91 27.07
C TRP A 674 30.73 14.63 28.50
N SER A 675 30.77 15.68 29.31
CA SER A 675 30.74 15.61 30.76
C SER A 675 29.36 15.45 31.42
N ASN A 676 28.27 15.41 30.64
CA ASN A 676 26.90 15.41 31.17
C ASN A 676 25.89 14.71 30.24
N ASN A 677 24.60 14.81 30.54
CA ASN A 677 23.52 14.09 29.84
C ASN A 677 22.84 14.94 28.75
N TYR A 678 23.41 16.09 28.34
CA TYR A 678 22.90 16.82 27.18
C TYR A 678 23.31 16.11 25.89
N ASN A 679 22.60 16.37 24.80
CA ASN A 679 22.97 15.86 23.49
C ASN A 679 23.88 16.84 22.73
N LEU A 680 25.06 16.37 22.34
CA LEU A 680 25.94 17.00 21.36
C LEU A 680 26.00 16.07 20.15
N ASP A 681 26.11 16.66 18.97
CA ASP A 681 26.31 15.91 17.73
C ASP A 681 27.71 16.20 17.15
N LEU A 682 28.33 15.17 16.57
CA LEU A 682 29.66 15.20 15.95
C LEU A 682 29.56 15.14 14.41
N TYR A 683 30.33 15.99 13.73
CA TYR A 683 30.41 16.01 12.27
C TYR A 683 31.86 16.13 11.79
N ILE A 684 32.15 15.53 10.63
CA ILE A 684 33.32 15.83 9.80
C ILE A 684 32.81 16.57 8.56
N CYS A 685 33.37 17.73 8.24
CA CYS A 685 32.85 18.66 7.24
C CYS A 685 33.91 19.13 6.25
N ASN A 686 33.51 19.48 5.02
CA ASN A 686 34.41 20.08 4.02
C ASN A 686 34.71 21.56 4.30
N SER A 687 33.85 22.23 5.07
CA SER A 687 33.97 23.65 5.42
C SER A 687 33.60 23.90 6.89
N ALA A 688 33.85 25.11 7.40
CA ALA A 688 33.47 25.52 8.76
C ALA A 688 31.95 25.77 8.88
N ASP A 689 31.16 24.87 8.32
CA ASP A 689 29.71 24.83 8.34
C ASP A 689 29.27 23.37 8.45
N TYR A 690 28.61 23.02 9.55
CA TYR A 690 28.23 21.63 9.82
C TYR A 690 27.19 21.09 8.83
N THR A 691 26.50 21.95 8.07
CA THR A 691 25.57 21.51 7.02
C THR A 691 26.29 20.95 5.78
N ASP A 692 27.60 21.17 5.66
CA ASP A 692 28.49 20.59 4.62
C ASP A 692 29.28 19.40 5.20
N SER A 693 28.58 18.54 5.95
CA SER A 693 29.14 17.35 6.57
C SER A 693 29.32 16.20 5.56
N VAL A 694 30.47 15.55 5.62
CA VAL A 694 30.80 14.31 4.89
C VAL A 694 30.68 13.06 5.76
N ALA A 695 30.63 13.23 7.08
CA ALA A 695 30.27 12.17 8.03
C ALA A 695 29.57 12.77 9.24
N ILE A 696 28.59 12.04 9.78
CA ILE A 696 27.78 12.43 10.93
C ILE A 696 27.85 11.29 11.95
N GLY A 697 27.98 11.64 13.23
CA GLY A 697 27.95 10.68 14.33
C GLY A 697 26.55 10.12 14.61
N ASN A 698 26.52 9.05 15.39
CA ASN A 698 25.28 8.45 15.87
C ASN A 698 24.64 9.35 16.94
N ALA A 699 23.72 10.20 16.50
CA ALA A 699 23.04 11.19 17.33
C ALA A 699 22.48 10.59 18.64
N GLY A 700 22.71 11.27 19.77
CA GLY A 700 22.14 10.90 21.06
C GLY A 700 22.96 9.92 21.92
N THR A 701 24.16 9.52 21.49
CA THR A 701 25.03 8.57 22.23
C THR A 701 26.27 9.25 22.82
N ASN A 702 26.70 8.87 24.03
CA ASN A 702 27.95 9.39 24.65
C ASN A 702 28.81 8.19 25.13
N PRO A 703 29.94 7.88 24.47
CA PRO A 703 30.55 8.63 23.38
C PRO A 703 29.79 8.51 22.05
N GLU A 704 29.92 9.53 21.22
CA GLU A 704 29.47 9.52 19.82
C GLU A 704 30.69 9.34 18.91
N THR A 705 30.55 8.55 17.84
CA THR A 705 31.66 8.27 16.92
C THR A 705 31.26 8.49 15.48
N CYS A 706 32.17 9.04 14.67
CA CYS A 706 32.05 9.03 13.22
C CYS A 706 33.43 8.84 12.57
N SER A 707 33.43 8.27 11.36
CA SER A 707 34.64 8.00 10.60
C SER A 707 34.47 8.46 9.16
N PHE A 708 35.53 8.92 8.53
CA PHE A 708 35.52 9.37 7.15
C PHE A 708 36.82 9.02 6.43
N ASN A 709 36.72 8.43 5.24
CA ASN A 709 37.87 8.18 4.37
C ASN A 709 38.16 9.43 3.54
N VAL A 710 39.22 10.14 3.86
CA VAL A 710 39.64 11.34 3.15
C VAL A 710 40.18 10.94 1.76
N PRO A 711 39.54 11.37 0.65
CA PRO A 711 39.97 10.99 -0.69
C PRO A 711 41.16 11.81 -1.17
N THR A 712 41.29 13.06 -0.72
CA THR A 712 42.35 13.99 -1.13
C THR A 712 42.87 14.80 0.05
N ALA A 713 44.19 15.07 0.06
CA ALA A 713 44.79 15.90 1.10
C ALA A 713 44.13 17.29 1.12
N GLY A 714 43.75 17.76 2.29
CA GLY A 714 43.05 19.04 2.43
C GLY A 714 42.74 19.41 3.88
N THR A 715 42.18 20.60 4.05
CA THR A 715 41.66 21.04 5.34
C THR A 715 40.20 20.59 5.46
N TYR A 716 39.92 19.78 6.48
CA TYR A 716 38.58 19.39 6.89
C TYR A 716 38.25 20.04 8.23
N TYR A 717 36.99 19.99 8.63
CA TYR A 717 36.53 20.58 9.88
C TYR A 717 35.83 19.54 10.74
N ILE A 718 36.25 19.43 12.00
CA ILE A 718 35.46 18.74 13.02
C ILE A 718 34.49 19.75 13.61
N ALA A 719 33.19 19.50 13.46
CA ALA A 719 32.16 20.31 14.08
C ALA A 719 31.53 19.56 15.25
N VAL A 720 31.41 20.24 16.39
CA VAL A 720 30.68 19.73 17.56
C VAL A 720 29.55 20.70 17.86
N ARG A 721 28.31 20.20 17.88
CA ARG A 721 27.11 21.04 17.98
C ARG A 721 26.30 20.70 19.22
N MET A 722 25.94 21.72 20.00
CA MET A 722 24.98 21.56 21.10
C MET A 722 23.53 21.51 20.58
N VAL A 723 22.90 20.35 20.68
CA VAL A 723 21.51 20.13 20.22
C VAL A 723 20.50 20.47 21.31
N SER A 724 20.87 20.21 22.57
CA SER A 724 19.95 20.36 23.70
C SER A 724 19.51 21.80 23.92
N ARG A 725 18.19 22.06 23.76
CA ARG A 725 17.58 23.40 23.83
C ARG A 725 17.65 24.06 25.21
N ASN A 726 17.97 23.33 26.27
CA ASN A 726 18.10 23.84 27.65
C ASN A 726 19.51 23.58 28.24
N ALA A 727 20.51 23.40 27.38
CA ALA A 727 21.86 23.06 27.79
C ALA A 727 22.52 24.14 28.64
N LYS A 728 23.29 23.69 29.62
CA LYS A 728 24.29 24.49 30.34
C LYS A 728 25.68 24.19 29.78
N LEU A 729 26.68 24.94 30.23
CA LEU A 729 28.07 24.78 29.78
C LEU A 729 28.47 23.30 29.86
N THR A 730 28.83 22.73 28.71
CA THR A 730 29.17 21.31 28.58
C THR A 730 30.57 21.19 28.02
N SER A 731 31.48 20.69 28.84
CA SER A 731 32.83 20.35 28.40
C SER A 731 32.81 19.04 27.64
N TYR A 732 33.52 19.00 26.51
CA TYR A 732 33.67 17.82 25.67
C TYR A 732 35.12 17.63 25.23
N THR A 733 35.43 16.41 24.84
CA THR A 733 36.67 16.00 24.17
C THR A 733 36.31 15.32 22.86
N VAL A 734 37.08 15.60 21.80
CA VAL A 734 37.06 14.79 20.58
C VAL A 734 38.42 14.16 20.43
N ASP A 735 38.48 12.84 20.58
CA ASP A 735 39.69 12.08 20.28
C ASP A 735 39.68 11.72 18.80
N LEU A 736 40.68 12.22 18.07
CA LEU A 736 40.88 11.98 16.65
C LEU A 736 41.99 10.94 16.46
N GLY A 737 41.68 9.90 15.71
CA GLY A 737 42.63 8.96 15.14
C GLY A 737 42.79 9.23 13.65
N TYR A 738 44.03 9.45 13.21
CA TYR A 738 44.35 9.52 11.78
C TYR A 738 45.09 8.26 11.36
N ASN A 739 44.48 7.48 10.49
CA ASN A 739 45.11 6.34 9.85
C ASN A 739 45.48 6.76 8.42
N ILE A 740 46.72 7.23 8.27
CA ILE A 740 47.29 7.61 7.00
C ILE A 740 47.97 6.37 6.40
N PRO A 741 47.52 5.87 5.23
CA PRO A 741 48.23 4.83 4.50
C PRO A 741 49.61 5.37 4.08
N ALA A 742 50.67 4.58 4.23
CA ALA A 742 52.03 5.01 3.88
C ALA A 742 52.25 5.35 2.39
#